data_AF-A0A8S0ZCF6-F1
#
_entry.id   AF-A0A8S0ZCF6-F1
#
_cell.length_a   1.000
_cell.length_b   1.000
_cell.length_c   1.000
_cell.angle_alpha   90.00
_cell.angle_beta   90.00
_cell.angle_gamma   90.00
#
_symmetry.space_group_name_H-M   'P 1'
#
loop_
_entity.id
_entity.type
_entity.pdbx_description
1 polymer ?
#
loop_
_entity_poly.entity_id
_entity_poly.type
_entity_poly.pdbx_seq_one_letter_code
_entity_poly.pdbx_strand_id
1 'polypeptide(L)'
;MFPTADTEDISQVTSLTTKSSAASDAQNSVENTQVATQPRNRELTLNMLIKELIFCIVLALTTYGALHNTPPKISKHPQAIRFFRSDSIVRDWYRGQLSSVLATVNQADISFVMYYAPWDAESQYVRGEFEKAALVLKDRVLFSAINCWNPGSECRLQNHKIPSWPILMAYTSLSRGVLYKGPKDALSIVNFLKLMMKPLTRVSSSEDLVNLLSYCDAVAVGYTPLTDTSKYYNVWYTVALKIREADTLGEICFAAVTSEELAVDLGAESVPNARLMLWNDTKEYISRDGDIQAWNESSLMDWLLENFSQPVQRIIPLWKKAFSFERYVDGNPILMLFTPMNPLYEQLPAYSLLREVAMEYYNCKNNDTNQWTSELVKLQQVQRYLYQEKNFTKFCQEFKFKKPIKKHKFYKKEVESQNNKYPWYNTTQRNQKSGVFNFFLKRGFTVSKDMENLGDISQVSSMLDWLQECNSKTSKTLPAERSFYEYYGQCQTFEESLTYEPEVPTLPEEIETTMLPYEDDLLSAENLIQEDVKQYCRTMKFAYENGPPIYPGSAKDERHNIKHLQGLSCAHNFSLHIIAVDSMRNHHFAESLGIDISRKKDMTAVVILDSKHESQYILSEDYNAKSLREFIYNFTSKKLKRSLRTHVNDAAHTHYFGSKGALEKMGIDADSVHIADLTTRTFRKIVRTPGTMTIVCVCGGACGALTSRALVEAQRLLAACGLRLRLARLDALRHDLPWHYTVQHYPTLLVFTPHRDGEADGESYPGEERVTSAGVVALALRSLAVPEHLRVRLALCSAVQNYNEKKTCLNDMKEHVTSVIGRNLKYWRQSENEELKEALFKRLQHLHTLSFHISLFHITDLNKNCVKKTSLLDTFSVLSKNWDIDLVLRKNATQSLQRIGS
;
A
#
# COMPACT_ATOMS: atom_id res chain seq x y z
N MET A 1 -12.78 15.42 -25.11
CA MET A 1 -11.94 16.18 -24.16
C MET A 1 -11.33 15.29 -23.06
N PHE A 2 -11.39 13.97 -23.18
CA PHE A 2 -10.72 13.04 -22.26
C PHE A 2 -9.58 12.35 -23.00
N PRO A 3 -8.41 12.13 -22.37
CA PRO A 3 -7.40 11.25 -22.94
C PRO A 3 -8.02 9.86 -23.08
N THR A 4 -8.06 9.35 -24.32
CA THR A 4 -8.39 7.96 -24.59
C THR A 4 -7.24 7.12 -24.03
N ALA A 5 -7.52 6.27 -23.04
CA ALA A 5 -6.55 5.28 -22.61
C ALA A 5 -6.25 4.35 -23.80
N ASP A 6 -4.96 4.15 -24.09
CA ASP A 6 -4.51 3.11 -25.00
C ASP A 6 -5.02 1.77 -24.48
N THR A 7 -5.95 1.18 -25.23
CA THR A 7 -6.49 -0.15 -24.98
C THR A 7 -5.58 -1.18 -25.64
N GLU A 8 -4.36 -1.32 -25.13
CA GLU A 8 -3.54 -2.51 -25.33
C GLU A 8 -3.27 -3.04 -23.92
N ASP A 9 -4.08 -4.01 -23.48
CA ASP A 9 -3.78 -4.97 -22.38
C ASP A 9 -5.01 -5.74 -21.85
N ILE A 10 -6.16 -5.69 -22.55
CA ILE A 10 -7.35 -6.50 -22.17
C ILE A 10 -7.87 -7.31 -23.36
N SER A 11 -6.98 -8.04 -24.03
CA SER A 11 -7.41 -9.05 -25.01
C SER A 11 -6.43 -10.21 -25.15
N GLN A 12 -6.09 -10.88 -24.05
CA GLN A 12 -5.71 -12.28 -24.12
C GLN A 12 -6.36 -13.04 -22.95
N VAL A 13 -6.76 -14.28 -23.23
CA VAL A 13 -7.47 -15.22 -22.35
C VAL A 13 -9.00 -15.08 -22.34
N THR A 14 -9.62 -15.31 -23.51
CA THR A 14 -10.77 -16.24 -23.64
C THR A 14 -10.91 -16.64 -25.12
N SER A 15 -10.09 -17.59 -25.58
CA SER A 15 -10.37 -18.35 -26.81
C SER A 15 -10.89 -19.73 -26.41
N LEU A 16 -12.22 -19.85 -26.38
CA LEU A 16 -12.90 -21.13 -26.33
C LEU A 16 -12.68 -21.84 -27.67
N THR A 17 -11.86 -22.89 -27.64
CA THR A 17 -11.62 -23.81 -28.76
C THR A 17 -12.89 -24.57 -29.12
N THR A 18 -13.53 -24.21 -30.24
CA THR A 18 -14.52 -25.05 -30.91
C THR A 18 -13.82 -26.01 -31.87
N LYS A 19 -13.92 -27.30 -31.57
CA LYS A 19 -13.47 -28.40 -32.44
C LYS A 19 -14.22 -28.38 -33.78
N SER A 20 -13.48 -28.51 -34.87
CA SER A 20 -14.01 -28.82 -36.20
C SER A 20 -14.27 -30.32 -36.34
N SER A 21 -15.44 -30.67 -36.86
CA SER A 21 -15.72 -31.97 -37.46
C SER A 21 -15.80 -31.79 -38.98
N ALA A 22 -14.93 -32.50 -39.69
CA ALA A 22 -14.88 -32.57 -41.14
C ALA A 22 -15.73 -33.73 -41.69
N ALA A 23 -15.90 -33.71 -43.02
CA ALA A 23 -16.52 -34.68 -43.94
C ALA A 23 -18.00 -34.42 -44.26
N SER A 24 -18.46 -34.39 -45.52
CA SER A 24 -17.81 -34.66 -46.80
C SER A 24 -18.67 -34.16 -47.98
N ASP A 25 -17.94 -33.89 -49.06
CA ASP A 25 -18.25 -33.43 -50.41
C ASP A 25 -19.57 -33.80 -51.10
N ALA A 26 -19.95 -32.88 -51.99
CA ALA A 26 -20.93 -33.01 -53.04
C ALA A 26 -20.26 -33.46 -54.36
N GLN A 27 -20.94 -34.32 -55.13
CA GLN A 27 -20.67 -34.48 -56.56
C GLN A 27 -21.92 -34.94 -57.36
N ASN A 28 -22.38 -34.03 -58.22
CA ASN A 28 -22.87 -34.15 -59.60
C ASN A 28 -23.74 -35.33 -60.10
N SER A 29 -24.97 -34.97 -60.48
CA SER A 29 -25.74 -35.23 -61.73
C SER A 29 -25.47 -36.46 -62.61
N VAL A 30 -26.55 -37.15 -63.04
CA VAL A 30 -26.98 -37.35 -64.46
C VAL A 30 -28.36 -38.07 -64.51
N GLU A 31 -29.16 -37.71 -65.52
CA GLU A 31 -30.52 -38.13 -65.86
C GLU A 31 -30.68 -39.62 -66.27
N ASN A 32 -31.81 -40.25 -65.91
CA ASN A 32 -32.91 -40.69 -66.80
C ASN A 32 -33.69 -41.92 -66.27
N THR A 33 -34.97 -41.67 -66.00
CA THR A 33 -36.19 -42.44 -66.33
C THR A 33 -36.14 -43.97 -66.38
N GLN A 34 -36.93 -44.63 -65.51
CA GLN A 34 -38.04 -45.51 -65.93
C GLN A 34 -39.15 -45.56 -64.88
N VAL A 35 -40.37 -45.67 -65.39
CA VAL A 35 -41.65 -45.22 -64.83
C VAL A 35 -42.29 -46.25 -63.89
N ALA A 36 -42.93 -45.72 -62.85
CA ALA A 36 -43.77 -46.42 -61.89
C ALA A 36 -45.13 -46.85 -62.47
N THR A 37 -45.68 -47.96 -61.98
CA THR A 37 -47.12 -48.23 -61.98
C THR A 37 -47.74 -47.70 -60.67
N GLN A 38 -48.70 -46.78 -60.83
CA GLN A 38 -49.63 -46.22 -59.83
C GLN A 38 -50.50 -47.31 -59.13
N PRO A 39 -51.23 -47.07 -58.01
CA PRO A 39 -51.98 -45.82 -57.68
C PRO A 39 -52.21 -45.43 -56.18
N ARG A 40 -52.40 -44.13 -55.89
CA ARG A 40 -53.48 -43.55 -55.01
C ARG A 40 -53.25 -42.04 -54.74
N ASN A 41 -53.86 -41.17 -55.57
CA ASN A 41 -53.67 -39.70 -55.54
C ASN A 41 -54.88 -38.90 -54.99
N ARG A 42 -55.51 -39.33 -53.89
CA ARG A 42 -56.62 -38.56 -53.29
C ARG A 42 -56.42 -38.12 -51.83
N GLU A 43 -55.51 -38.76 -51.08
CA GLU A 43 -55.13 -38.31 -49.72
C GLU A 43 -53.97 -37.30 -49.71
N LEU A 44 -53.18 -37.21 -50.79
CA LEU A 44 -52.01 -36.33 -50.84
C LEU A 44 -52.37 -34.84 -50.98
N THR A 45 -53.45 -34.49 -51.67
CA THR A 45 -53.83 -33.10 -51.93
C THR A 45 -54.44 -32.41 -50.71
N LEU A 46 -55.24 -33.12 -49.92
CA LEU A 46 -55.79 -32.60 -48.66
C LEU A 46 -54.68 -32.39 -47.62
N ASN A 47 -53.76 -33.35 -47.49
CA ASN A 47 -52.63 -33.24 -46.57
C ASN A 47 -51.62 -32.16 -46.97
N MET A 48 -51.42 -31.90 -48.28
CA MET A 48 -50.66 -30.73 -48.73
C MET A 48 -51.38 -29.43 -48.38
N LEU A 49 -52.67 -29.30 -48.67
CA LEU A 49 -53.43 -28.07 -48.38
C LEU A 49 -53.51 -27.78 -46.87
N ILE A 50 -53.64 -28.81 -46.03
CA ILE A 50 -53.61 -28.67 -44.57
C ILE A 50 -52.22 -28.23 -44.09
N LYS A 51 -51.14 -28.77 -44.67
CA LYS A 51 -49.77 -28.34 -44.33
C LYS A 51 -49.49 -26.91 -44.73
N GLU A 52 -49.92 -26.49 -45.93
CA GLU A 52 -49.80 -25.10 -46.38
C GLU A 52 -50.64 -24.15 -45.50
N LEU A 53 -51.86 -24.54 -45.13
CA LEU A 53 -52.71 -23.75 -44.22
C LEU A 53 -52.06 -23.62 -42.84
N ILE A 54 -51.54 -24.71 -42.27
CA ILE A 54 -50.82 -24.68 -40.99
C ILE A 54 -49.58 -23.80 -41.09
N PHE A 55 -48.84 -23.86 -42.20
CA PHE A 55 -47.67 -23.02 -42.42
C PHE A 55 -48.05 -21.54 -42.49
N CYS A 56 -49.12 -21.17 -43.20
CA CYS A 56 -49.64 -19.80 -43.24
C CYS A 56 -50.12 -19.33 -41.85
N ILE A 57 -50.76 -20.19 -41.07
CA ILE A 57 -51.20 -19.88 -39.70
C ILE A 57 -49.98 -19.67 -38.80
N VAL A 58 -48.94 -20.51 -38.91
CA VAL A 58 -47.69 -20.36 -38.15
C VAL A 58 -46.97 -19.07 -38.55
N LEU A 59 -46.91 -18.73 -39.84
CA LEU A 59 -46.37 -17.45 -40.30
C LEU A 59 -47.18 -16.25 -39.80
N ALA A 60 -48.51 -16.33 -39.82
CA ALA A 60 -49.38 -15.29 -39.27
C ALA A 60 -49.20 -15.14 -37.75
N LEU A 61 -49.07 -16.24 -37.01
CA LEU A 61 -48.86 -16.22 -35.57
C LEU A 61 -47.46 -15.74 -35.18
N THR A 62 -46.44 -16.07 -35.97
CA THR A 62 -45.06 -15.59 -35.73
C THR A 62 -44.91 -14.12 -36.08
N THR A 63 -45.52 -13.65 -37.18
CA THR A 63 -45.55 -12.21 -37.51
C THR A 63 -46.40 -11.42 -36.53
N TYR A 64 -47.54 -11.95 -36.09
CA TYR A 64 -48.36 -11.38 -35.02
C TYR A 64 -47.57 -11.32 -33.70
N GLY A 65 -46.87 -12.40 -33.33
CA GLY A 65 -45.98 -12.43 -32.16
C GLY A 65 -44.80 -11.46 -32.27
N ALA A 66 -44.22 -11.29 -33.46
CA ALA A 66 -43.15 -10.33 -33.69
C ALA A 66 -43.62 -8.87 -33.60
N LEU A 67 -44.82 -8.56 -34.10
CA LEU A 67 -45.42 -7.22 -34.06
C LEU A 67 -45.98 -6.87 -32.66
N HIS A 68 -46.45 -7.86 -31.90
CA HIS A 68 -46.96 -7.69 -30.54
C HIS A 68 -45.95 -7.96 -29.42
N ASN A 69 -44.71 -8.32 -29.76
CA ASN A 69 -43.60 -8.18 -28.82
C ASN A 69 -43.39 -6.69 -28.56
N THR A 70 -44.15 -6.16 -27.58
CA THR A 70 -43.86 -4.86 -27.00
C THR A 70 -42.38 -4.89 -26.63
N PRO A 71 -41.57 -3.91 -27.06
CA PRO A 71 -40.18 -3.83 -26.59
C PRO A 71 -40.23 -3.98 -25.07
N PRO A 72 -39.30 -4.74 -24.45
CA PRO A 72 -39.33 -4.95 -23.01
C PRO A 72 -39.55 -3.57 -22.37
N LYS A 73 -40.51 -3.47 -21.46
CA LYS A 73 -40.78 -2.24 -20.71
C LYS A 73 -39.56 -1.96 -19.83
N ILE A 74 -38.48 -1.48 -20.44
CA ILE A 74 -37.33 -0.95 -19.77
C ILE A 74 -37.87 0.29 -19.08
N SER A 75 -37.75 0.33 -17.75
CA SER A 75 -38.13 1.50 -16.97
C SER A 75 -37.55 2.75 -17.63
N LYS A 76 -38.37 3.79 -17.84
CA LYS A 76 -37.86 5.09 -18.31
C LYS A 76 -36.67 5.46 -17.41
N HIS A 77 -35.58 5.92 -18.02
CA HIS A 77 -34.42 6.36 -17.25
C HIS A 77 -34.88 7.43 -16.24
N PRO A 78 -34.37 7.39 -15.00
CA PRO A 78 -34.76 8.36 -13.99
C PRO A 78 -34.43 9.77 -14.48
N GLN A 79 -35.33 10.72 -14.22
CA GLN A 79 -35.06 12.12 -14.55
C GLN A 79 -33.85 12.62 -13.77
N ALA A 80 -33.05 13.48 -14.41
CA ALA A 80 -31.90 14.09 -13.77
C ALA A 80 -32.30 14.93 -12.56
N ILE A 81 -31.85 14.54 -11.38
CA ILE A 81 -32.01 15.26 -10.12
C ILE A 81 -30.67 15.86 -9.73
N ARG A 82 -30.69 16.99 -9.01
CA ARG A 82 -29.50 17.61 -8.44
C ARG A 82 -28.75 16.63 -7.56
N PHE A 83 -27.47 16.50 -7.84
CA PHE A 83 -26.56 15.72 -7.05
C PHE A 83 -26.07 16.50 -5.84
N PHE A 84 -25.83 17.81 -5.94
CA PHE A 84 -25.53 18.65 -4.77
C PHE A 84 -26.79 19.38 -4.28
N ARG A 85 -26.80 19.81 -3.00
CA ARG A 85 -27.90 20.60 -2.48
C ARG A 85 -27.89 22.01 -3.10
N SER A 86 -29.02 22.71 -3.11
CA SER A 86 -29.13 24.04 -3.73
C SER A 86 -28.36 25.13 -2.98
N ASP A 87 -28.10 24.94 -1.70
CA ASP A 87 -27.30 25.79 -0.80
C ASP A 87 -25.80 25.45 -0.83
N SER A 88 -25.40 24.41 -1.56
CA SER A 88 -24.00 24.03 -1.69
C SER A 88 -23.19 25.10 -2.44
N ILE A 89 -21.92 25.24 -2.08
CA ILE A 89 -20.95 26.09 -2.79
C ILE A 89 -20.67 25.55 -4.20
N VAL A 90 -20.84 24.24 -4.38
CA VAL A 90 -20.59 23.55 -5.65
C VAL A 90 -21.72 23.84 -6.64
N ARG A 91 -21.37 24.38 -7.81
CA ARG A 91 -22.33 24.63 -8.90
C ARG A 91 -22.62 23.34 -9.66
N ASP A 92 -23.80 22.77 -9.43
CA ASP A 92 -24.20 21.49 -10.01
C ASP A 92 -25.05 21.63 -11.29
N TRP A 93 -24.48 21.15 -12.40
CA TRP A 93 -25.07 21.07 -13.73
C TRP A 93 -25.62 19.67 -14.00
N TYR A 94 -26.57 19.26 -13.17
CA TYR A 94 -27.16 17.92 -13.12
C TYR A 94 -27.87 17.46 -14.41
N ARG A 95 -28.26 18.39 -15.31
CA ARG A 95 -28.83 18.08 -16.64
C ARG A 95 -27.77 17.73 -17.69
N GLY A 96 -26.49 17.89 -17.37
CA GLY A 96 -25.36 17.65 -18.26
C GLY A 96 -25.16 18.73 -19.32
N GLN A 97 -25.31 20.00 -18.91
CA GLN A 97 -25.10 21.21 -19.74
C GLN A 97 -23.61 21.55 -19.82
N LEU A 98 -22.91 21.04 -20.83
CA LEU A 98 -21.45 21.15 -20.93
C LEU A 98 -21.00 22.54 -21.37
N SER A 99 -21.69 23.15 -22.33
CA SER A 99 -21.46 24.52 -22.79
C SER A 99 -21.50 25.55 -21.66
N SER A 100 -22.50 25.45 -20.78
CA SER A 100 -22.65 26.35 -19.62
C SER A 100 -21.53 26.18 -18.59
N VAL A 101 -21.08 24.93 -18.37
CA VAL A 101 -19.93 24.64 -17.52
C VAL A 101 -18.68 25.30 -18.08
N LEU A 102 -18.36 25.06 -19.36
CA LEU A 102 -17.15 25.60 -20.00
C LEU A 102 -17.14 27.13 -20.01
N ALA A 103 -18.30 27.77 -20.24
CA ALA A 103 -18.42 29.22 -20.15
C ALA A 103 -18.11 29.75 -18.74
N THR A 104 -18.55 29.03 -17.71
CA THR A 104 -18.28 29.41 -16.31
C THR A 104 -16.82 29.15 -15.93
N VAL A 105 -16.24 28.05 -16.41
CA VAL A 105 -14.83 27.69 -16.22
C VAL A 105 -13.91 28.77 -16.77
N ASN A 106 -14.19 29.28 -17.97
CA ASN A 106 -13.37 30.32 -18.62
C ASN A 106 -13.44 31.70 -17.92
N GLN A 107 -14.39 31.91 -17.00
CA GLN A 107 -14.52 33.15 -16.24
C GLN A 107 -13.73 33.14 -14.92
N ALA A 108 -13.24 31.98 -14.48
CA ALA A 108 -12.51 31.82 -13.24
C ALA A 108 -11.03 31.50 -13.52
N ASP A 109 -10.13 32.00 -12.67
CA ASP A 109 -8.68 31.72 -12.80
C ASP A 109 -8.38 30.23 -12.65
N ILE A 110 -9.04 29.59 -11.69
CA ILE A 110 -8.98 28.15 -11.43
C ILE A 110 -10.38 27.63 -11.19
N SER A 111 -10.78 26.61 -11.96
CA SER A 111 -12.04 25.90 -11.80
C SER A 111 -11.80 24.40 -11.66
N PHE A 112 -12.31 23.82 -10.58
CA PHE A 112 -12.26 22.38 -10.34
C PHE A 112 -13.62 21.75 -10.66
N VAL A 113 -13.64 20.86 -11.64
CA VAL A 113 -14.87 20.29 -12.21
C VAL A 113 -14.94 18.79 -11.94
N MET A 114 -16.04 18.35 -11.33
CA MET A 114 -16.38 16.96 -11.10
C MET A 114 -17.34 16.44 -12.18
N TYR A 115 -16.86 15.56 -13.04
CA TYR A 115 -17.66 14.81 -13.98
C TYR A 115 -18.15 13.54 -13.28
N TYR A 116 -19.44 13.39 -13.05
CA TYR A 116 -19.98 12.32 -12.20
C TYR A 116 -21.16 11.55 -12.82
N ALA A 117 -21.43 10.40 -12.22
CA ALA A 117 -22.66 9.63 -12.40
C ALA A 117 -23.36 9.49 -11.03
N PRO A 118 -24.67 9.78 -10.91
CA PRO A 118 -25.33 9.86 -9.60
C PRO A 118 -25.48 8.51 -8.88
N TRP A 119 -25.48 7.40 -9.61
CA TRP A 119 -25.60 6.04 -9.08
C TRP A 119 -24.26 5.40 -8.71
N ASP A 120 -23.14 6.00 -9.14
CA ASP A 120 -21.81 5.46 -8.93
C ASP A 120 -21.37 5.63 -7.47
N ALA A 121 -20.93 4.55 -6.84
CA ALA A 121 -20.59 4.53 -5.42
C ALA A 121 -19.42 5.47 -5.10
N GLU A 122 -18.42 5.53 -5.97
CA GLU A 122 -17.28 6.42 -5.78
C GLU A 122 -17.69 7.89 -5.94
N SER A 123 -18.54 8.21 -6.90
CA SER A 123 -19.10 9.56 -7.08
C SER A 123 -19.88 10.00 -5.85
N GLN A 124 -20.67 9.11 -5.24
CA GLN A 124 -21.41 9.37 -4.00
C GLN A 124 -20.49 9.63 -2.82
N TYR A 125 -19.40 8.87 -2.68
CA TYR A 125 -18.38 9.12 -1.66
C TYR A 125 -17.72 10.49 -1.86
N VAL A 126 -17.24 10.77 -3.08
CA VAL A 126 -16.51 11.99 -3.42
C VAL A 126 -17.36 13.24 -3.26
N ARG A 127 -18.69 13.15 -3.45
CA ARG A 127 -19.61 14.27 -3.24
C ARG A 127 -19.37 15.01 -1.92
N GLY A 128 -19.26 14.29 -0.81
CA GLY A 128 -19.07 14.89 0.52
C GLY A 128 -17.68 15.52 0.67
N GLU A 129 -16.65 14.82 0.18
CA GLU A 129 -15.26 15.30 0.23
C GLU A 129 -15.01 16.52 -0.68
N PHE A 130 -15.65 16.54 -1.84
CA PHE A 130 -15.60 17.65 -2.80
C PHE A 130 -16.27 18.91 -2.22
N GLU A 131 -17.37 18.77 -1.50
CA GLU A 131 -18.04 19.88 -0.80
C GLU A 131 -17.19 20.43 0.36
N LYS A 132 -16.52 19.54 1.12
CA LYS A 132 -15.56 19.96 2.16
C LYS A 132 -14.40 20.75 1.56
N ALA A 133 -13.81 20.28 0.46
CA ALA A 133 -12.75 21.00 -0.24
C ALA A 133 -13.24 22.36 -0.76
N ALA A 134 -14.46 22.42 -1.29
CA ALA A 134 -15.10 23.65 -1.74
C ALA A 134 -15.27 24.65 -0.60
N LEU A 135 -15.67 24.21 0.60
CA LEU A 135 -15.78 25.08 1.78
C LEU A 135 -14.46 25.75 2.17
N VAL A 136 -13.34 25.02 2.04
CA VAL A 136 -12.00 25.51 2.40
C VAL A 136 -11.48 26.52 1.36
N LEU A 137 -11.74 26.27 0.07
CA LEU A 137 -11.17 27.01 -1.06
C LEU A 137 -12.17 27.91 -1.81
N LYS A 138 -13.37 28.13 -1.28
CA LYS A 138 -14.47 28.89 -1.92
C LYS A 138 -14.10 30.28 -2.43
N ASP A 139 -13.11 30.92 -1.80
CA ASP A 139 -12.71 32.30 -2.09
C ASP A 139 -11.65 32.35 -3.22
N ARG A 140 -11.06 31.20 -3.61
CA ARG A 140 -9.97 31.13 -4.60
C ARG A 140 -10.21 30.18 -5.78
N VAL A 141 -11.03 29.14 -5.60
CA VAL A 141 -11.29 28.13 -6.64
C VAL A 141 -12.79 27.98 -6.86
N LEU A 142 -13.20 27.99 -8.13
CA LEU A 142 -14.58 27.69 -8.51
C LEU A 142 -14.80 26.18 -8.54
N PHE A 143 -15.74 25.67 -7.74
CA PHE A 143 -16.13 24.27 -7.76
C PHE A 143 -17.40 24.06 -8.58
N SER A 144 -17.33 23.20 -9.60
CA SER A 144 -18.47 22.83 -10.43
C SER A 144 -18.61 21.32 -10.56
N ALA A 145 -19.82 20.83 -10.77
CA ALA A 145 -20.10 19.43 -11.01
C ALA A 145 -21.03 19.26 -12.21
N ILE A 146 -20.86 18.21 -12.99
CA ILE A 146 -21.67 17.94 -14.18
C ILE A 146 -22.01 16.45 -14.29
N ASN A 147 -23.30 16.16 -14.48
CA ASN A 147 -23.79 14.81 -14.73
C ASN A 147 -23.59 14.45 -16.20
N CYS A 148 -22.59 13.61 -16.48
CA CYS A 148 -22.29 13.17 -17.84
C CYS A 148 -22.75 11.74 -18.12
N TRP A 149 -23.52 11.14 -17.20
CA TRP A 149 -24.21 9.86 -17.42
C TRP A 149 -25.62 10.04 -17.99
N ASN A 150 -26.27 11.18 -17.75
CA ASN A 150 -27.65 11.43 -18.17
C ASN A 150 -27.85 11.22 -19.69
N PRO A 151 -28.77 10.32 -20.12
CA PRO A 151 -29.07 10.10 -21.54
C PRO A 151 -29.54 11.39 -22.23
N GLY A 152 -29.04 11.66 -23.44
CA GLY A 152 -29.41 12.85 -24.22
C GLY A 152 -28.83 14.18 -23.72
N SER A 153 -28.01 14.17 -22.66
CA SER A 153 -27.29 15.37 -22.22
C SER A 153 -26.16 15.76 -23.17
N GLU A 154 -25.85 17.06 -23.24
CA GLU A 154 -24.75 17.59 -24.06
C GLU A 154 -23.42 16.91 -23.70
N CYS A 155 -23.15 16.73 -22.41
CA CYS A 155 -21.91 16.11 -21.96
C CYS A 155 -21.79 14.64 -22.40
N ARG A 156 -22.86 13.85 -22.30
CA ARG A 156 -22.88 12.45 -22.73
C ARG A 156 -22.70 12.34 -24.25
N LEU A 157 -23.29 13.27 -25.01
CA LEU A 157 -23.20 13.33 -26.47
C LEU A 157 -21.80 13.75 -26.96
N GLN A 158 -21.09 14.58 -26.21
CA GLN A 158 -19.71 14.95 -26.58
C GLN A 158 -18.69 13.92 -26.07
N ASN A 159 -18.99 13.23 -24.97
CA ASN A 159 -18.08 12.28 -24.32
C ASN A 159 -18.77 10.93 -24.06
N HIS A 160 -19.01 10.18 -25.13
CA HIS A 160 -19.72 8.89 -25.06
C HIS A 160 -18.94 7.77 -24.35
N LYS A 161 -17.60 7.83 -24.34
CA LYS A 161 -16.70 6.79 -23.82
C LYS A 161 -15.96 7.22 -22.54
N ILE A 162 -16.70 7.56 -21.49
CA ILE A 162 -16.10 7.84 -20.18
C ILE A 162 -15.81 6.50 -19.48
N PRO A 163 -14.53 6.19 -19.15
CA PRO A 163 -14.13 4.86 -18.68
C PRO A 163 -14.54 4.60 -17.23
N SER A 164 -14.52 5.62 -16.37
CA SER A 164 -14.86 5.50 -14.96
C SER A 164 -15.37 6.83 -14.40
N TRP A 165 -16.12 6.76 -13.30
CA TRP A 165 -16.63 7.91 -12.56
C TRP A 165 -16.08 7.88 -11.13
N PRO A 166 -15.96 9.03 -10.45
CA PRO A 166 -15.95 10.38 -11.01
C PRO A 166 -14.61 10.70 -11.68
N ILE A 167 -14.62 11.61 -12.65
CA ILE A 167 -13.43 12.25 -13.20
C ILE A 167 -13.32 13.66 -12.62
N LEU A 168 -12.16 13.99 -12.06
CA LEU A 168 -11.88 15.27 -11.44
C LEU A 168 -10.86 16.03 -12.29
N MET A 169 -11.21 17.22 -12.76
CA MET A 169 -10.34 18.01 -13.65
C MET A 169 -10.19 19.44 -13.14
N ALA A 170 -8.95 19.93 -13.05
CA ALA A 170 -8.65 21.32 -12.77
C ALA A 170 -8.37 22.07 -14.07
N TYR A 171 -9.16 23.09 -14.33
CA TYR A 171 -8.95 24.03 -15.43
C TYR A 171 -8.31 25.30 -14.88
N THR A 172 -7.36 25.83 -15.63
CA THR A 172 -6.79 27.16 -15.37
C THR A 172 -6.98 28.04 -16.60
N SER A 173 -6.83 29.35 -16.46
CA SER A 173 -6.90 30.28 -17.59
C SER A 173 -5.92 29.95 -18.73
N LEU A 174 -4.80 29.30 -18.41
CA LEU A 174 -3.72 28.95 -19.36
C LEU A 174 -3.76 27.48 -19.81
N SER A 175 -4.30 26.56 -19.00
CA SER A 175 -4.26 25.12 -19.27
C SER A 175 -5.62 24.55 -19.67
N ARG A 176 -5.63 23.66 -20.67
CA ARG A 176 -6.84 23.00 -21.20
C ARG A 176 -7.47 21.95 -20.26
N GLY A 177 -7.04 21.89 -19.01
CA GLY A 177 -7.45 20.91 -18.00
C GLY A 177 -6.29 19.98 -17.59
N VAL A 178 -6.13 19.79 -16.28
CA VAL A 178 -5.21 18.85 -15.65
C VAL A 178 -6.03 17.80 -14.91
N LEU A 179 -5.85 16.54 -15.27
CA LEU A 179 -6.58 15.41 -14.68
C LEU A 179 -6.03 15.07 -13.29
N TYR A 180 -6.90 15.09 -12.28
CA TYR A 180 -6.53 14.67 -10.94
C TYR A 180 -6.68 13.14 -10.79
N LYS A 181 -5.54 12.45 -10.67
CA LYS A 181 -5.47 10.98 -10.49
C LYS A 181 -5.23 10.55 -9.03
N GLY A 182 -5.20 11.50 -8.10
CA GLY A 182 -4.83 11.28 -6.70
C GLY A 182 -5.95 10.72 -5.82
N PRO A 183 -5.69 10.61 -4.51
CA PRO A 183 -6.70 10.32 -3.49
C PRO A 183 -7.94 11.21 -3.57
N LYS A 184 -9.16 10.67 -3.56
CA LYS A 184 -10.39 11.47 -3.71
C LYS A 184 -10.97 12.01 -2.39
N ASP A 185 -10.14 12.17 -1.36
CA ASP A 185 -10.46 12.83 -0.09
C ASP A 185 -10.24 14.34 -0.15
N ALA A 186 -10.86 15.08 0.78
CA ALA A 186 -10.80 16.53 0.80
C ALA A 186 -9.38 17.09 1.06
N LEU A 187 -8.55 16.42 1.87
CA LEU A 187 -7.20 16.91 2.19
C LEU A 187 -6.31 16.92 0.95
N SER A 188 -6.35 15.82 0.20
CA SER A 188 -5.53 15.64 -1.00
C SER A 188 -6.03 16.52 -2.15
N ILE A 189 -7.36 16.71 -2.30
CA ILE A 189 -7.93 17.68 -3.25
C ILE A 189 -7.47 19.11 -2.93
N VAL A 190 -7.53 19.52 -1.66
CA VAL A 190 -7.08 20.86 -1.25
C VAL A 190 -5.57 21.02 -1.49
N ASN A 191 -4.76 20.00 -1.20
CA ASN A 191 -3.32 20.04 -1.47
C ASN A 191 -3.04 20.21 -2.98
N PHE A 192 -3.67 19.38 -3.82
CA PHE A 192 -3.53 19.45 -5.27
C PHE A 192 -3.91 20.84 -5.80
N LEU A 193 -5.02 21.41 -5.34
CA LEU A 193 -5.43 22.75 -5.76
C LEU A 193 -4.46 23.84 -5.27
N LYS A 194 -3.88 23.72 -4.07
CA LYS A 194 -2.81 24.62 -3.61
C LYS A 194 -1.58 24.56 -4.52
N LEU A 195 -1.17 23.35 -4.95
CA LEU A 195 -0.07 23.16 -5.90
C LEU A 195 -0.39 23.75 -7.27
N MET A 196 -1.65 23.64 -7.72
CA MET A 196 -2.12 24.25 -8.98
C MET A 196 -2.17 25.78 -8.91
N MET A 197 -2.46 26.35 -7.74
CA MET A 197 -2.46 27.79 -7.51
C MET A 197 -1.05 28.39 -7.48
N LYS A 198 -0.06 27.64 -6.99
CA LYS A 198 1.34 28.05 -6.92
C LYS A 198 2.24 26.96 -7.52
N PRO A 199 2.20 26.76 -8.85
CA PRO A 199 2.94 25.69 -9.51
C PRO A 199 4.44 25.98 -9.55
N LEU A 200 4.86 27.25 -9.63
CA LEU A 200 6.25 27.69 -9.63
C LEU A 200 6.57 28.58 -8.42
N THR A 201 7.75 28.39 -7.84
CA THR A 201 8.33 29.31 -6.85
C THR A 201 9.49 30.08 -7.48
N ARG A 202 9.48 31.41 -7.39
CA ARG A 202 10.60 32.23 -7.88
C ARG A 202 11.76 32.15 -6.89
N VAL A 203 12.95 31.81 -7.38
CA VAL A 203 14.20 31.81 -6.60
C VAL A 203 14.91 33.13 -6.88
N SER A 204 15.18 33.89 -5.82
CA SER A 204 15.83 35.21 -5.93
C SER A 204 17.23 35.23 -5.31
N SER A 205 17.55 34.24 -4.48
CA SER A 205 18.84 34.07 -3.81
C SER A 205 19.25 32.59 -3.75
N SER A 206 20.53 32.32 -3.48
CA SER A 206 21.00 30.95 -3.22
C SER A 206 20.36 30.34 -1.96
N GLU A 207 20.05 31.17 -0.96
CA GLU A 207 19.35 30.75 0.26
C GLU A 207 17.94 30.22 -0.04
N ASP A 208 17.20 30.85 -0.95
CA ASP A 208 15.87 30.39 -1.36
C ASP A 208 15.94 28.97 -1.96
N LEU A 209 16.99 28.68 -2.74
CA LEU A 209 17.19 27.36 -3.33
C LEU A 209 17.56 26.31 -2.28
N VAL A 210 18.45 26.65 -1.34
CA VAL A 210 18.82 25.76 -0.22
C VAL A 210 17.61 25.48 0.66
N ASN A 211 16.77 26.49 0.92
CA ASN A 211 15.53 26.32 1.65
C ASN A 211 14.59 25.34 0.92
N LEU A 212 14.42 25.46 -0.40
CA LEU A 212 13.63 24.50 -1.19
C LEU A 212 14.17 23.06 -1.08
N LEU A 213 15.50 22.88 -1.20
CA LEU A 213 16.15 21.56 -1.11
C LEU A 213 15.99 20.91 0.28
N SER A 214 15.81 21.71 1.33
CA SER A 214 15.69 21.22 2.69
C SER A 214 14.37 20.48 2.97
N TYR A 215 13.28 20.81 2.27
CA TYR A 215 11.97 20.21 2.54
C TYR A 215 11.36 19.46 1.35
N CYS A 216 11.69 19.84 0.11
CA CYS A 216 11.22 19.14 -1.08
C CYS A 216 11.96 17.82 -1.29
N ASP A 217 11.31 16.79 -1.87
CA ASP A 217 11.97 15.51 -2.17
C ASP A 217 12.94 15.66 -3.36
N ALA A 218 12.52 16.40 -4.39
CA ALA A 218 13.37 16.90 -5.46
C ALA A 218 12.99 18.35 -5.81
N VAL A 219 13.96 19.10 -6.34
CA VAL A 219 13.75 20.47 -6.81
C VAL A 219 14.08 20.56 -8.30
N ALA A 220 13.07 20.86 -9.11
CA ALA A 220 13.20 21.12 -10.54
C ALA A 220 13.32 22.63 -10.76
N VAL A 221 14.47 23.10 -11.24
CA VAL A 221 14.77 24.51 -11.48
C VAL A 221 14.81 24.79 -12.97
N GLY A 222 13.96 25.71 -13.43
CA GLY A 222 14.02 26.27 -14.78
C GLY A 222 14.74 27.62 -14.78
N TYR A 223 15.89 27.70 -15.47
CA TYR A 223 16.59 28.94 -15.75
C TYR A 223 15.98 29.54 -17.01
N THR A 224 15.12 30.53 -16.83
CA THR A 224 14.29 31.12 -17.89
C THR A 224 14.41 32.65 -17.84
N PRO A 225 15.24 33.26 -18.70
CA PRO A 225 15.46 34.69 -18.69
C PRO A 225 14.19 35.36 -19.24
N LEU A 226 13.78 36.45 -18.60
CA LEU A 226 12.58 37.18 -19.01
C LEU A 226 12.88 37.97 -20.29
N THR A 227 12.34 37.49 -21.40
CA THR A 227 12.38 38.15 -22.72
C THR A 227 10.99 38.62 -23.12
N ASP A 228 10.88 39.44 -24.16
CA ASP A 228 9.62 40.02 -24.64
C ASP A 228 8.51 38.98 -24.92
N THR A 229 8.90 37.75 -25.30
CA THR A 229 7.96 36.66 -25.58
C THR A 229 7.78 35.70 -24.41
N SER A 230 8.73 35.66 -23.45
CA SER A 230 8.75 34.77 -22.28
C SER A 230 8.34 33.32 -22.59
N LYS A 231 8.69 32.83 -23.78
CA LYS A 231 8.26 31.52 -24.31
C LYS A 231 8.67 30.38 -23.38
N TYR A 232 9.93 30.36 -22.94
CA TYR A 232 10.47 29.30 -22.10
C TYR A 232 9.84 29.26 -20.71
N TYR A 233 9.53 30.42 -20.13
CA TYR A 233 8.81 30.51 -18.86
C TYR A 233 7.41 29.89 -18.98
N ASN A 234 6.68 30.18 -20.05
CA ASN A 234 5.34 29.62 -20.29
C ASN A 234 5.37 28.10 -20.49
N VAL A 235 6.38 27.57 -21.19
CA VAL A 235 6.57 26.12 -21.35
C VAL A 235 6.85 25.48 -19.98
N TRP A 236 7.77 26.05 -19.19
CA TRP A 236 8.09 25.54 -17.85
C TRP A 236 6.90 25.57 -16.90
N TYR A 237 6.14 26.66 -16.91
CA TYR A 237 4.91 26.80 -16.15
C TYR A 237 3.88 25.72 -16.53
N THR A 238 3.73 25.46 -17.83
CA THR A 238 2.82 24.42 -18.33
C THR A 238 3.27 23.01 -17.93
N VAL A 239 4.58 22.74 -17.96
CA VAL A 239 5.18 21.49 -17.45
C VAL A 239 4.89 21.32 -15.96
N ALA A 240 5.12 22.36 -15.15
CA ALA A 240 4.87 22.33 -13.71
C ALA A 240 3.39 22.08 -13.36
N LEU A 241 2.45 22.50 -14.20
CA LEU A 241 1.03 22.18 -14.06
C LEU A 241 0.70 20.75 -14.50
N LYS A 242 1.16 20.32 -15.69
CA LYS A 242 0.83 19.01 -16.26
C LYS A 242 1.43 17.86 -15.48
N ILE A 243 2.60 18.03 -14.87
CA ILE A 243 3.22 16.96 -14.08
C ILE A 243 2.40 16.57 -12.85
N ARG A 244 1.50 17.45 -12.40
CA ARG A 244 0.58 17.16 -11.29
C ARG A 244 -0.44 16.08 -11.61
N GLU A 245 -0.58 15.66 -12.87
CA GLU A 245 -1.31 14.45 -13.22
C GLU A 245 -0.61 13.16 -12.75
N ALA A 246 0.73 13.17 -12.71
CA ALA A 246 1.57 12.06 -12.26
C ALA A 246 1.98 12.25 -10.78
N ASP A 247 2.51 13.42 -10.43
CA ASP A 247 2.89 13.81 -9.07
C ASP A 247 1.75 14.58 -8.38
N THR A 248 0.82 13.81 -7.80
CA THR A 248 -0.35 14.37 -7.10
C THR A 248 -0.05 14.86 -5.68
N LEU A 249 1.05 14.41 -5.08
CA LEU A 249 1.47 14.80 -3.72
C LEU A 249 2.27 16.10 -3.71
N GLY A 250 2.99 16.39 -4.79
CA GLY A 250 3.96 17.47 -4.84
C GLY A 250 5.33 17.04 -4.33
N GLU A 251 5.79 15.84 -4.67
CA GLU A 251 7.16 15.38 -4.33
C GLU A 251 8.22 16.23 -5.04
N ILE A 252 7.92 16.71 -6.26
CA ILE A 252 8.78 17.61 -7.02
C ILE A 252 8.31 19.05 -6.83
N CYS A 253 9.19 19.87 -6.24
CA CYS A 253 9.03 21.31 -6.15
C CYS A 253 9.58 21.96 -7.41
N PHE A 254 8.80 22.84 -8.03
CA PHE A 254 9.23 23.58 -9.21
C PHE A 254 9.64 25.00 -8.85
N ALA A 255 10.81 25.38 -9.34
CA ALA A 255 11.39 26.69 -9.18
C ALA A 255 11.68 27.32 -10.54
N ALA A 256 11.67 28.66 -10.57
CA ALA A 256 12.08 29.43 -11.74
C ALA A 256 13.09 30.50 -11.33
N VAL A 257 14.21 30.54 -12.05
CA VAL A 257 15.24 31.57 -11.95
C VAL A 257 15.12 32.46 -13.18
N THR A 258 14.85 33.74 -12.96
CA THR A 258 14.60 34.71 -14.04
C THR A 258 15.79 35.61 -14.35
N SER A 259 16.76 35.68 -13.44
CA SER A 259 17.98 36.50 -13.60
C SER A 259 19.09 35.65 -14.22
N GLU A 260 19.74 36.19 -15.25
CA GLU A 260 20.88 35.55 -15.91
C GLU A 260 22.11 35.52 -15.00
N GLU A 261 22.37 36.59 -14.24
CA GLU A 261 23.47 36.66 -13.27
C GLU A 261 23.33 35.57 -12.20
N LEU A 262 22.12 35.45 -11.62
CA LEU A 262 21.84 34.42 -10.63
C LEU A 262 21.91 33.01 -11.22
N ALA A 263 21.56 32.84 -12.49
CA ALA A 263 21.68 31.54 -13.16
C ALA A 263 23.16 31.10 -13.20
N VAL A 264 24.07 32.01 -13.56
CA VAL A 264 25.52 31.74 -13.57
C VAL A 264 26.04 31.46 -12.15
N ASP A 265 25.60 32.23 -11.15
CA ASP A 265 25.99 32.02 -9.74
C ASP A 265 25.52 30.67 -9.19
N LEU A 266 24.35 30.20 -9.63
CA LEU A 266 23.82 28.87 -9.33
C LEU A 266 24.42 27.76 -10.22
N GLY A 267 25.45 28.11 -11.00
CA GLY A 267 26.28 27.22 -11.79
C GLY A 267 25.70 26.85 -13.15
N ALA A 268 24.69 27.55 -13.67
CA ALA A 268 24.14 27.29 -15.02
C ALA A 268 25.03 27.89 -16.10
N GLU A 269 25.67 27.03 -16.91
CA GLU A 269 26.63 27.46 -17.95
C GLU A 269 25.98 28.18 -19.13
N SER A 270 24.73 27.82 -19.44
CA SER A 270 23.94 28.44 -20.51
C SER A 270 22.48 28.57 -20.09
N VAL A 271 21.79 29.55 -20.68
CA VAL A 271 20.39 29.86 -20.40
C VAL A 271 19.68 30.00 -21.77
N PRO A 272 18.50 29.37 -21.99
CA PRO A 272 17.66 28.65 -21.04
C PRO A 272 18.16 27.22 -20.73
N ASN A 273 18.08 26.81 -19.46
CA ASN A 273 18.44 25.46 -19.00
C ASN A 273 17.47 24.96 -17.90
N ALA A 274 17.27 23.65 -17.80
CA ALA A 274 16.45 23.03 -16.78
C ALA A 274 17.27 21.99 -16.00
N ARG A 275 17.23 22.06 -14.67
CA ARG A 275 17.96 21.16 -13.78
C ARG A 275 17.01 20.47 -12.79
N LEU A 276 17.26 19.20 -12.55
CA LEU A 276 16.58 18.40 -11.52
C LEU A 276 17.60 18.08 -10.44
N MET A 277 17.46 18.72 -9.29
CA MET A 277 18.30 18.53 -8.12
C MET A 277 17.67 17.45 -7.23
N LEU A 278 18.34 16.31 -7.13
CA LEU A 278 17.97 15.18 -6.27
C LEU A 278 18.82 15.18 -5.00
N TRP A 279 18.55 14.23 -4.12
CA TRP A 279 19.29 14.06 -2.86
C TRP A 279 20.73 13.59 -3.06
N ASN A 280 21.03 12.84 -4.12
CA ASN A 280 22.35 12.26 -4.40
C ASN A 280 23.05 12.84 -5.64
N ASP A 281 22.30 13.42 -6.58
CA ASP A 281 22.80 13.85 -7.89
C ASP A 281 22.01 15.05 -8.42
N THR A 282 22.59 15.80 -9.36
CA THR A 282 21.91 16.86 -10.09
C THR A 282 21.93 16.53 -11.58
N LYS A 283 20.74 16.41 -12.18
CA LYS A 283 20.60 16.12 -13.61
C LYS A 283 20.30 17.40 -14.36
N GLU A 284 20.96 17.58 -15.50
CA GLU A 284 20.68 18.67 -16.44
C GLU A 284 19.90 18.15 -17.64
N TYR A 285 18.98 18.96 -18.15
CA TYR A 285 18.23 18.63 -19.35
C TYR A 285 19.08 18.88 -20.60
N ILE A 286 19.39 17.82 -21.33
CA ILE A 286 20.09 17.88 -22.62
C ILE A 286 19.13 17.39 -23.70
N SER A 287 18.88 18.22 -24.71
CA SER A 287 18.05 17.85 -25.86
C SER A 287 18.71 16.73 -26.68
N ARG A 288 17.92 15.80 -27.22
CA ARG A 288 18.41 14.63 -27.98
C ARG A 288 19.19 14.98 -29.25
N ASP A 289 19.02 16.20 -29.77
CA ASP A 289 19.64 16.68 -31.01
C ASP A 289 20.88 17.57 -30.76
N GLY A 290 21.32 17.76 -29.51
CA GLY A 290 22.41 18.69 -29.17
C GLY A 290 22.05 20.18 -29.29
N ASP A 291 20.92 20.50 -29.94
CA ASP A 291 20.37 21.85 -30.00
C ASP A 291 19.58 22.19 -28.73
N ILE A 292 20.08 23.18 -27.98
CA ILE A 292 19.48 23.77 -26.77
C ILE A 292 18.15 24.52 -27.09
N GLN A 293 17.77 24.62 -28.37
CA GLN A 293 16.82 25.64 -28.86
C GLN A 293 15.33 25.27 -28.89
N ALA A 294 14.89 24.10 -28.42
CA ALA A 294 13.45 23.83 -28.32
C ALA A 294 13.06 23.03 -27.07
N TRP A 295 12.72 23.75 -25.99
CA TRP A 295 11.95 23.16 -24.88
C TRP A 295 10.58 22.72 -25.39
N ASN A 296 10.34 21.42 -25.34
CA ASN A 296 9.04 20.82 -25.61
C ASN A 296 8.43 20.32 -24.29
N GLU A 297 7.13 20.55 -24.11
CA GLU A 297 6.40 20.17 -22.89
C GLU A 297 6.48 18.66 -22.63
N SER A 298 6.26 17.82 -23.65
CA SER A 298 6.26 16.35 -23.47
C SER A 298 7.65 15.82 -23.13
N SER A 299 8.68 16.28 -23.85
CA SER A 299 10.06 15.82 -23.64
C SER A 299 10.60 16.18 -22.26
N LEU A 300 10.27 17.38 -21.74
CA LEU A 300 10.64 17.80 -20.39
C LEU A 300 9.91 16.99 -19.31
N MET A 301 8.63 16.68 -19.54
CA MET A 301 7.83 15.85 -18.65
C MET A 301 8.39 14.42 -18.55
N ASP A 302 8.65 13.79 -19.68
CA ASP A 302 9.19 12.42 -19.72
C ASP A 302 10.57 12.37 -19.06
N TRP A 303 11.44 13.35 -19.36
CA TRP A 303 12.75 13.47 -18.71
C TRP A 303 12.66 13.62 -17.19
N LEU A 304 11.74 14.44 -16.66
CA LEU A 304 11.55 14.60 -15.22
C LEU A 304 11.10 13.30 -14.56
N LEU A 305 10.13 12.60 -15.16
CA LEU A 305 9.57 11.37 -14.61
C LEU A 305 10.56 10.19 -14.66
N GLU A 306 11.37 10.08 -15.72
CA GLU A 306 12.39 9.03 -15.85
C GLU A 306 13.56 9.23 -14.88
N ASN A 307 13.94 10.47 -14.58
CA ASN A 307 15.09 10.77 -13.73
C ASN A 307 14.73 10.98 -12.25
N PHE A 308 13.45 11.10 -11.90
CA PHE A 308 13.03 11.30 -10.52
C PHE A 308 13.32 10.05 -9.67
N SER A 309 14.18 10.21 -8.66
CA SER A 309 14.46 9.17 -7.66
C SER A 309 14.52 9.77 -6.26
N GLN A 310 14.00 9.03 -5.29
CA GLN A 310 13.91 9.48 -3.90
C GLN A 310 14.38 8.37 -2.94
N PRO A 311 14.97 8.74 -1.78
CA PRO A 311 15.52 7.76 -0.84
C PRO A 311 14.41 7.05 -0.05
N VAL A 312 13.24 7.68 0.10
CA VAL A 312 12.06 7.10 0.71
C VAL A 312 10.90 7.28 -0.25
N GLN A 313 10.27 6.20 -0.69
CA GLN A 313 9.17 6.30 -1.63
C GLN A 313 7.82 6.36 -0.91
N ARG A 314 7.04 7.41 -1.17
CA ARG A 314 5.66 7.49 -0.66
C ARG A 314 4.73 6.72 -1.58
N ILE A 315 4.07 5.69 -1.05
CA ILE A 315 3.18 4.84 -1.83
C ILE A 315 1.74 5.19 -1.47
N ILE A 316 0.96 5.52 -2.50
CA ILE A 316 -0.49 5.65 -2.42
C ILE A 316 -1.09 4.45 -3.15
N PRO A 317 -1.44 3.36 -2.45
CA PRO A 317 -2.18 2.27 -3.06
C PRO A 317 -3.59 2.79 -3.39
N LEU A 318 -3.81 3.12 -4.66
CA LEU A 318 -5.15 3.34 -5.19
C LEU A 318 -5.83 1.97 -5.26
N TRP A 319 -7.11 1.89 -4.90
CA TRP A 319 -7.90 0.65 -4.71
C TRP A 319 -8.08 -0.22 -5.99
N LYS A 320 -7.18 -0.11 -6.97
CA LYS A 320 -7.18 -0.79 -8.27
C LYS A 320 -5.93 -1.68 -8.39
N LYS A 321 -6.07 -2.97 -8.02
CA LYS A 321 -5.07 -4.06 -8.09
C LYS A 321 -3.71 -3.77 -7.42
N ALA A 322 -3.07 -4.80 -6.86
CA ALA A 322 -1.89 -4.69 -5.98
C ALA A 322 -0.55 -4.30 -6.68
N PHE A 323 -0.60 -3.65 -7.85
CA PHE A 323 0.61 -3.32 -8.63
C PHE A 323 1.48 -2.22 -8.01
N SER A 324 0.94 -1.42 -7.07
CA SER A 324 1.71 -0.33 -6.45
C SER A 324 2.97 -0.80 -5.69
N PHE A 325 2.98 -2.05 -5.22
CA PHE A 325 4.13 -2.63 -4.52
C PHE A 325 5.05 -3.47 -5.42
N GLU A 326 4.61 -3.81 -6.64
CA GLU A 326 5.29 -4.76 -7.53
C GLU A 326 6.74 -4.37 -7.79
N ARG A 327 7.01 -3.07 -8.02
CA ARG A 327 8.36 -2.55 -8.26
C ARG A 327 9.37 -2.76 -7.11
N TYR A 328 8.90 -3.15 -5.93
CA TYR A 328 9.75 -3.38 -4.75
C TYR A 328 9.84 -4.86 -4.35
N VAL A 329 9.10 -5.75 -5.01
CA VAL A 329 9.12 -7.20 -4.73
C VAL A 329 10.12 -7.88 -5.68
N ASP A 330 11.34 -7.33 -5.77
CA ASP A 330 12.47 -7.86 -6.56
C ASP A 330 13.29 -8.91 -5.79
N GLY A 331 12.89 -9.22 -4.55
CA GLY A 331 13.58 -10.11 -3.62
C GLY A 331 14.46 -9.40 -2.60
N ASN A 332 14.67 -8.08 -2.73
CA ASN A 332 15.30 -7.28 -1.69
C ASN A 332 14.33 -7.03 -0.52
N PRO A 333 14.84 -6.86 0.71
CA PRO A 333 14.00 -6.55 1.87
C PRO A 333 13.45 -5.12 1.82
N ILE A 334 12.24 -4.94 2.31
CA ILE A 334 11.50 -3.68 2.26
C ILE A 334 11.27 -3.16 3.68
N LEU A 335 11.69 -1.94 3.97
CA LEU A 335 11.35 -1.23 5.20
C LEU A 335 10.13 -0.34 4.94
N MET A 336 9.03 -0.62 5.65
CA MET A 336 7.77 0.11 5.56
C MET A 336 7.52 0.94 6.81
N LEU A 337 7.36 2.26 6.64
CA LEU A 337 6.80 3.14 7.67
C LEU A 337 5.32 3.36 7.41
N PHE A 338 4.49 2.96 8.37
CA PHE A 338 3.10 3.36 8.44
C PHE A 338 3.02 4.56 9.38
N THR A 339 2.54 5.70 8.92
CA THR A 339 2.29 6.90 9.75
C THR A 339 1.23 7.79 9.07
N PRO A 340 0.44 8.57 9.80
CA PRO A 340 -0.48 9.53 9.19
C PRO A 340 0.26 10.56 8.34
N MET A 341 -0.09 10.68 7.06
CA MET A 341 0.56 11.60 6.12
C MET A 341 -0.42 12.65 5.59
N ASN A 342 -0.72 13.65 6.43
CA ASN A 342 -1.58 14.74 6.01
C ASN A 342 -0.84 15.68 5.03
N PRO A 343 -1.24 15.74 3.74
CA PRO A 343 -0.50 16.46 2.71
C PRO A 343 -0.61 17.99 2.83
N LEU A 344 -1.43 18.52 3.75
CA LEU A 344 -1.59 19.97 3.91
C LEU A 344 -0.47 20.63 4.73
N TYR A 345 0.26 19.83 5.52
CA TYR A 345 1.43 20.30 6.26
C TYR A 345 2.62 20.48 5.35
N GLU A 346 3.41 21.53 5.60
CA GLU A 346 4.60 21.85 4.80
C GLU A 346 5.70 20.79 4.99
N GLN A 347 5.82 20.27 6.22
CA GLN A 347 6.71 19.16 6.53
C GLN A 347 5.97 18.11 7.35
N LEU A 348 6.37 16.85 7.16
CA LEU A 348 5.88 15.70 7.90
C LEU A 348 7.04 15.17 8.76
N PRO A 349 7.16 15.56 10.05
CA PRO A 349 8.36 15.28 10.85
C PRO A 349 8.70 13.79 10.96
N ALA A 350 7.68 12.92 11.05
CA ALA A 350 7.89 11.47 11.06
C ALA A 350 8.47 10.95 9.73
N TYR A 351 7.98 11.43 8.59
CA TYR A 351 8.52 11.08 7.28
C TYR A 351 9.93 11.68 7.06
N SER A 352 10.14 12.94 7.44
CA SER A 352 11.44 13.62 7.35
C SER A 352 12.52 12.87 8.12
N LEU A 353 12.21 12.36 9.33
CA LEU A 353 13.16 11.53 10.08
C LEU A 353 13.54 10.24 9.32
N LEU A 354 12.56 9.57 8.69
CA LEU A 354 12.87 8.39 7.87
C LEU A 354 13.74 8.76 6.68
N ARG A 355 13.48 9.91 6.05
CA ARG A 355 14.26 10.43 4.93
C ARG A 355 15.71 10.72 5.32
N GLU A 356 15.94 11.35 6.47
CA GLU A 356 17.28 11.57 7.04
C GLU A 356 18.04 10.24 7.20
N VAL A 357 17.39 9.24 7.80
CA VAL A 357 17.98 7.92 8.06
C VAL A 357 18.20 7.13 6.76
N ALA A 358 17.31 7.26 5.78
CA ALA A 358 17.44 6.63 4.47
C ALA A 358 18.63 7.20 3.68
N MET A 359 18.78 8.53 3.65
CA MET A 359 19.94 9.17 3.03
C MET A 359 21.24 8.75 3.72
N GLU A 360 21.27 8.64 5.05
CA GLU A 360 22.42 8.10 5.80
C GLU A 360 22.74 6.65 5.36
N TYR A 361 21.73 5.80 5.22
CA TYR A 361 21.88 4.40 4.81
C TYR A 361 22.43 4.22 3.39
N TYR A 362 21.98 5.03 2.42
CA TYR A 362 22.43 4.96 1.02
C TYR A 362 23.71 5.75 0.74
N ASN A 363 24.23 6.54 1.69
CA ASN A 363 25.45 7.33 1.52
C ASN A 363 26.71 6.43 1.51
N CYS A 364 27.10 5.94 0.33
CA CYS A 364 28.24 5.03 0.14
C CYS A 364 29.56 5.76 -0.09
N LYS A 365 30.71 5.26 0.40
CA LYS A 365 32.04 5.93 0.42
C LYS A 365 32.60 6.37 -0.95
N ASN A 366 32.08 7.44 -1.55
CA ASN A 366 32.68 8.25 -2.62
C ASN A 366 32.90 9.67 -2.10
N ASN A 367 34.13 10.17 -2.08
CA ASN A 367 34.48 11.35 -1.26
C ASN A 367 33.65 12.62 -1.53
N ASP A 368 33.29 12.94 -2.78
CA ASP A 368 32.68 14.24 -3.11
C ASP A 368 31.14 14.25 -2.97
N THR A 369 30.44 13.22 -3.45
CA THR A 369 28.98 13.08 -3.31
C THR A 369 28.54 12.89 -1.86
N ASN A 370 29.43 12.35 -1.04
CA ASN A 370 29.16 12.09 0.37
C ASN A 370 29.14 13.34 1.22
N GLN A 371 29.91 14.36 0.82
CA GLN A 371 29.94 15.62 1.53
C GLN A 371 28.61 16.36 1.35
N TRP A 372 28.15 16.55 0.11
CA TRP A 372 26.85 17.19 -0.17
C TRP A 372 25.68 16.50 0.53
N THR A 373 25.57 15.18 0.38
CA THR A 373 24.49 14.40 1.02
C THR A 373 24.51 14.52 2.54
N SER A 374 25.70 14.54 3.16
CA SER A 374 25.83 14.72 4.61
C SER A 374 25.43 16.12 5.08
N GLU A 375 25.75 17.17 4.32
CA GLU A 375 25.34 18.54 4.65
C GLU A 375 23.83 18.71 4.44
N LEU A 376 23.28 18.15 3.36
CA LEU A 376 21.83 18.15 3.13
C LEU A 376 21.08 17.47 4.30
N VAL A 377 21.55 16.31 4.77
CA VAL A 377 20.97 15.62 5.93
C VAL A 377 20.93 16.53 7.17
N LYS A 378 22.01 17.27 7.46
CA LYS A 378 22.03 18.23 8.59
C LYS A 378 21.04 19.37 8.38
N LEU A 379 20.95 19.92 7.17
CA LEU A 379 19.98 20.97 6.85
C LEU A 379 18.55 20.50 7.07
N GLN A 380 18.21 19.27 6.63
CA GLN A 380 16.88 18.69 6.85
C GLN A 380 16.58 18.47 8.33
N GLN A 381 17.58 18.03 9.10
CA GLN A 381 17.45 17.88 10.56
C GLN A 381 17.10 19.22 11.22
N VAL A 382 17.86 20.28 10.92
CA VAL A 382 17.62 21.62 11.47
C VAL A 382 16.22 22.11 11.10
N GLN A 383 15.83 21.98 9.84
CA GLN A 383 14.51 22.41 9.37
C GLN A 383 13.37 21.61 10.02
N ARG A 384 13.54 20.31 10.23
CA ARG A 384 12.58 19.48 10.97
C ARG A 384 12.44 19.99 12.40
N TYR A 385 13.54 20.27 13.11
CA TYR A 385 13.46 20.80 14.48
C TYR A 385 12.80 22.18 14.53
N LEU A 386 13.18 23.10 13.63
CA LEU A 386 12.51 24.40 13.50
C LEU A 386 11.02 24.24 13.26
N TYR A 387 10.60 23.30 12.40
CA TYR A 387 9.19 23.03 12.15
C TYR A 387 8.46 22.44 13.38
N GLN A 388 9.15 21.66 14.22
CA GLN A 388 8.58 21.10 15.46
C GLN A 388 8.28 22.18 16.50
N GLU A 389 9.08 23.24 16.54
CA GLU A 389 8.87 24.38 17.44
C GLU A 389 7.73 25.30 16.95
N LYS A 390 7.42 25.28 15.65
CA LYS A 390 6.33 26.11 15.09
C LYS A 390 4.97 25.65 15.62
N ASN A 391 4.33 26.53 16.38
CA ASN A 391 2.93 26.35 16.78
C ASN A 391 1.98 27.22 15.94
N PHE A 392 1.54 26.67 14.80
CA PHE A 392 0.62 27.36 13.89
C PHE A 392 -0.74 27.65 14.51
N THR A 393 -1.20 26.83 15.46
CA THR A 393 -2.48 27.06 16.14
C THR A 393 -2.43 28.30 17.02
N LYS A 394 -1.33 28.49 17.75
CA LYS A 394 -1.05 29.70 18.53
C LYS A 394 -0.96 30.92 17.62
N PHE A 395 -0.21 30.82 16.52
CA PHE A 395 -0.10 31.90 15.53
C PHE A 395 -1.46 32.36 15.00
N CYS A 396 -2.32 31.42 14.58
CA CYS A 396 -3.63 31.75 14.02
C CYS A 396 -4.64 32.29 15.05
N GLN A 397 -4.41 32.06 16.34
CA GLN A 397 -5.22 32.63 17.43
C GLN A 397 -4.77 34.04 17.82
N GLU A 398 -3.46 34.28 17.81
CA GLU A 398 -2.87 35.55 18.22
C GLU A 398 -2.85 36.61 17.11
N PHE A 399 -2.90 36.19 15.84
CA PHE A 399 -2.84 37.10 14.71
C PHE A 399 -4.08 38.01 14.64
N LYS A 400 -3.86 39.32 14.83
CA LYS A 400 -4.92 40.35 14.78
C LYS A 400 -5.19 40.75 13.33
N PHE A 401 -6.31 40.28 12.78
CA PHE A 401 -6.79 40.72 11.46
C PHE A 401 -7.29 42.17 11.51
N LYS A 402 -7.03 42.98 10.46
CA LYS A 402 -7.67 44.31 10.34
C LYS A 402 -9.19 44.12 10.23
N LYS A 403 -9.94 45.05 10.83
CA LYS A 403 -11.41 45.04 10.75
C LYS A 403 -11.83 45.22 9.29
N PRO A 404 -12.82 44.47 8.79
CA PRO A 404 -13.30 44.65 7.43
C PRO A 404 -13.83 46.07 7.25
N ILE A 405 -13.26 46.79 6.29
CA ILE A 405 -13.70 48.14 5.95
C ILE A 405 -15.10 48.02 5.34
N LYS A 406 -16.05 48.82 5.85
CA LYS A 406 -17.41 48.87 5.29
C LYS A 406 -17.29 49.39 3.86
N LYS A 407 -17.86 48.67 2.90
CA LYS A 407 -17.95 49.11 1.50
C LYS A 407 -18.61 50.49 1.45
N HIS A 408 -17.84 51.56 1.28
CA HIS A 408 -18.39 52.82 0.84
C HIS A 408 -18.77 52.68 -0.64
N LYS A 409 -20.01 53.06 -0.98
CA LYS A 409 -20.49 53.12 -2.37
C LYS A 409 -19.77 54.27 -3.08
N PHE A 410 -18.54 54.06 -3.52
CA PHE A 410 -17.91 54.96 -4.47
C PHE A 410 -18.28 54.52 -5.88
N TYR A 411 -18.89 55.44 -6.62
CA TYR A 411 -19.21 55.29 -8.03
C TYR A 411 -17.90 55.14 -8.81
N LYS A 412 -17.67 53.95 -9.37
CA LYS A 412 -16.55 53.70 -10.28
C LYS A 412 -16.82 54.49 -11.57
N LYS A 413 -16.10 55.59 -11.80
CA LYS A 413 -16.03 56.20 -13.13
C LYS A 413 -15.31 55.18 -14.03
N GLU A 414 -15.91 54.83 -15.17
CA GLU A 414 -15.29 53.92 -16.14
C GLU A 414 -13.93 54.48 -16.56
N VAL A 415 -12.87 53.71 -16.34
CA VAL A 415 -11.56 53.98 -16.91
C VAL A 415 -11.61 53.42 -18.33
N GLU A 416 -11.83 54.29 -19.32
CA GLU A 416 -11.50 53.99 -20.71
C GLU A 416 -9.98 53.87 -20.82
N SER A 417 -9.47 52.65 -20.71
CA SER A 417 -8.07 52.33 -20.99
C SER A 417 -7.82 52.36 -22.49
N GLN A 418 -7.47 53.52 -23.03
CA GLN A 418 -6.76 53.57 -24.31
C GLN A 418 -5.28 53.26 -24.07
N ASN A 419 -4.88 52.04 -24.47
CA ASN A 419 -3.51 51.58 -24.77
C ASN A 419 -2.39 51.80 -23.74
N ASN A 420 -1.92 50.67 -23.19
CA ASN A 420 -0.52 50.28 -22.98
C ASN A 420 0.54 51.35 -23.29
N LYS A 421 0.86 52.18 -22.29
CA LYS A 421 2.15 52.88 -22.19
C LYS A 421 2.37 53.38 -20.77
N TYR A 422 2.51 52.45 -19.82
CA TYR A 422 3.22 52.77 -18.58
C TYR A 422 4.69 52.41 -18.79
N PRO A 423 5.60 53.40 -18.90
CA PRO A 423 7.02 53.12 -18.74
C PRO A 423 7.21 52.70 -17.28
N TRP A 424 7.59 51.45 -17.07
CA TRP A 424 8.12 51.01 -15.78
C TRP A 424 9.36 51.84 -15.49
N TYR A 425 9.21 52.92 -14.72
CA TYR A 425 10.34 53.74 -14.31
C TYR A 425 11.18 52.91 -13.35
N ASN A 426 12.46 52.80 -13.67
CA ASN A 426 13.44 51.97 -12.97
C ASN A 426 13.90 52.65 -11.67
N THR A 427 12.95 52.97 -10.78
CA THR A 427 13.23 53.38 -9.41
C THR A 427 13.00 52.19 -8.49
N THR A 428 13.89 51.21 -8.59
CA THR A 428 14.23 50.37 -7.44
C THR A 428 14.98 51.25 -6.44
N GLN A 429 14.23 52.03 -5.64
CA GLN A 429 14.79 52.53 -4.40
C GLN A 429 15.21 51.31 -3.58
N ARG A 430 16.52 51.16 -3.43
CA ARG A 430 17.24 50.10 -2.74
C ARG A 430 16.98 50.08 -1.22
N ASN A 431 15.83 50.56 -0.76
CA ASN A 431 15.45 50.73 0.64
C ASN A 431 13.92 50.61 0.88
N GLN A 432 13.19 49.75 0.17
CA GLN A 432 11.95 49.19 0.74
C GLN A 432 12.32 48.06 1.71
N LYS A 433 12.80 48.47 2.88
CA LYS A 433 13.06 47.62 4.03
C LYS A 433 11.76 46.93 4.48
N SER A 434 11.83 45.61 4.64
CA SER A 434 11.19 44.87 5.74
C SER A 434 9.69 44.53 5.69
N GLY A 435 9.05 44.48 4.52
CA GLY A 435 7.68 43.92 4.40
C GLY A 435 7.66 42.43 4.05
N VAL A 436 8.24 42.11 2.89
CA VAL A 436 8.20 40.76 2.30
C VAL A 436 9.22 39.82 2.96
N PHE A 437 10.41 40.32 3.28
CA PHE A 437 11.43 39.56 4.01
C PHE A 437 10.97 39.23 5.45
N ASN A 438 10.28 40.16 6.13
CA ASN A 438 9.63 39.90 7.42
C ASN A 438 8.44 38.95 7.31
N PHE A 439 7.72 38.92 6.19
CA PHE A 439 6.59 38.02 5.97
C PHE A 439 7.04 36.57 5.78
N PHE A 440 8.17 36.35 5.09
CA PHE A 440 8.76 35.02 4.92
C PHE A 440 9.55 34.55 6.16
N LEU A 441 10.32 35.43 6.81
CA LEU A 441 10.97 35.13 8.11
C LEU A 441 9.95 34.80 9.20
N LYS A 442 8.79 35.46 9.21
CA LYS A 442 7.71 35.14 10.17
C LYS A 442 7.06 33.79 9.95
N ARG A 443 7.23 33.10 8.81
CA ARG A 443 6.78 31.68 8.69
C ARG A 443 7.63 30.71 9.51
N GLY A 444 8.63 31.18 10.27
CA GLY A 444 9.18 30.55 11.48
C GLY A 444 8.69 31.27 12.75
N PHE A 445 7.41 31.07 13.10
CA PHE A 445 6.67 31.93 14.03
C PHE A 445 7.25 31.94 15.46
N THR A 446 8.01 33.00 15.77
CA THR A 446 8.36 33.60 17.08
C THR A 446 8.15 32.71 18.31
N VAL A 447 9.26 32.28 18.93
CA VAL A 447 9.30 31.71 20.28
C VAL A 447 8.54 32.64 21.22
N SER A 448 7.66 32.08 22.02
CA SER A 448 6.87 32.87 22.96
C SER A 448 7.68 33.23 24.20
N LYS A 449 7.71 34.54 24.50
CA LYS A 449 7.82 35.14 25.84
C LYS A 449 7.39 34.18 26.94
N ASP A 450 8.35 33.47 27.52
CA ASP A 450 8.26 32.81 28.82
C ASP A 450 9.69 32.51 29.29
N MET A 451 10.46 33.57 29.59
CA MET A 451 11.68 33.48 30.40
C MET A 451 12.00 34.83 31.07
N GLU A 452 11.01 35.42 31.74
CA GLU A 452 11.27 36.42 32.78
C GLU A 452 11.68 35.70 34.07
N ASN A 453 12.98 35.54 34.29
CA ASN A 453 13.63 35.66 35.59
C ASN A 453 15.12 35.29 35.46
N LEU A 454 15.97 36.29 35.26
CA LEU A 454 17.27 36.39 35.94
C LEU A 454 17.81 37.81 35.69
N GLY A 455 17.91 38.59 36.76
CA GLY A 455 18.58 39.89 36.72
C GLY A 455 20.10 39.70 36.67
N ASP A 456 20.77 40.48 35.83
CA ASP A 456 21.80 41.44 36.26
C ASP A 456 22.35 42.23 35.06
N ILE A 457 22.13 43.54 35.11
CA ILE A 457 22.50 44.52 34.10
C ILE A 457 23.91 45.02 34.42
N SER A 458 24.95 44.29 33.99
CA SER A 458 26.31 44.85 33.95
C SER A 458 27.26 44.20 32.95
N GLN A 459 26.81 43.23 32.14
CA GLN A 459 27.60 42.62 31.05
C GLN A 459 27.16 43.07 29.64
N VAL A 460 26.11 43.89 29.54
CA VAL A 460 25.53 44.36 28.26
C VAL A 460 26.47 45.34 27.53
N SER A 461 27.36 46.05 28.25
CA SER A 461 28.28 47.00 27.62
C SER A 461 29.46 46.34 26.91
N SER A 462 29.92 45.18 27.36
CA SER A 462 30.98 44.42 26.67
C SER A 462 30.43 43.57 25.51
N MET A 463 29.10 43.45 25.42
CA MET A 463 28.37 42.68 24.41
C MET A 463 28.08 43.53 23.15
N LEU A 464 28.00 44.85 23.29
CA LEU A 464 27.79 45.78 22.17
C LEU A 464 29.04 45.96 21.29
N ASP A 465 30.23 45.99 21.90
CA ASP A 465 31.51 46.07 21.16
C ASP A 465 31.78 44.79 20.34
N TRP A 466 31.20 43.66 20.73
CA TRP A 466 31.39 42.38 20.05
C TRP A 466 30.38 42.13 18.91
N LEU A 467 29.17 42.68 19.02
CA LEU A 467 28.15 42.69 17.95
C LEU A 467 28.62 43.44 16.69
N GLN A 468 29.52 44.41 16.84
CA GLN A 468 30.10 45.15 15.72
C GLN A 468 31.14 44.31 14.94
N GLU A 469 31.71 43.26 15.55
CA GLU A 469 32.60 42.31 14.88
C GLU A 469 31.86 41.22 14.10
N CYS A 470 30.63 40.85 14.49
CA CYS A 470 29.81 39.87 13.75
C CYS A 470 29.30 40.39 12.41
N ASN A 471 29.02 41.69 12.31
CA ASN A 471 28.51 42.30 11.07
C ASN A 471 29.64 42.67 10.08
N SER A 472 30.86 42.89 10.57
CA SER A 472 31.98 43.34 9.74
C SER A 472 32.80 42.21 9.11
N LYS A 473 32.70 40.98 9.63
CA LYS A 473 33.46 39.82 9.12
C LYS A 473 32.62 38.82 8.28
N THR A 474 31.29 38.91 8.33
CA THR A 474 30.35 38.04 7.57
C THR A 474 30.13 38.45 6.12
N SER A 475 30.53 39.68 5.74
CA SER A 475 30.29 40.19 4.38
C SER A 475 31.35 39.74 3.34
N LYS A 476 32.26 38.81 3.68
CA LYS A 476 33.40 38.44 2.82
C LYS A 476 33.61 36.94 2.58
N THR A 477 32.83 36.04 3.19
CA THR A 477 33.04 34.59 3.04
C THR A 477 31.77 33.88 2.55
N LEU A 478 31.92 33.04 1.52
CA LEU A 478 30.84 32.25 0.92
C LEU A 478 30.34 31.16 1.88
N PRO A 479 29.07 30.71 1.79
CA PRO A 479 28.41 29.79 2.74
C PRO A 479 28.92 28.34 2.73
N ALA A 480 30.03 28.07 2.02
CA ALA A 480 30.59 26.73 1.81
C ALA A 480 31.72 26.37 2.79
N GLU A 481 32.08 27.26 3.73
CA GLU A 481 33.10 26.96 4.74
C GLU A 481 32.51 26.41 6.05
N ARG A 482 33.18 25.39 6.58
CA ARG A 482 32.83 24.61 7.79
C ARG A 482 32.65 25.47 9.06
N SER A 483 33.25 26.67 9.08
CA SER A 483 33.21 27.65 10.17
C SER A 483 31.88 28.44 10.27
N PHE A 484 31.14 28.56 9.16
CA PHE A 484 29.85 29.26 9.12
C PHE A 484 28.81 28.53 10.00
N TYR A 485 28.82 27.20 9.97
CA TYR A 485 27.84 26.35 10.66
C TYR A 485 28.18 26.09 12.14
N GLU A 486 29.45 26.16 12.55
CA GLU A 486 29.83 26.16 13.97
C GLU A 486 29.41 27.45 14.69
N TYR A 487 29.42 28.59 13.98
CA TYR A 487 29.03 29.89 14.52
C TYR A 487 27.52 30.09 14.55
N TYR A 488 26.79 29.58 13.55
CA TYR A 488 25.33 29.71 13.47
C TYR A 488 24.61 29.02 14.64
N GLY A 489 25.19 27.92 15.16
CA GLY A 489 24.67 27.22 16.34
C GLY A 489 24.78 27.99 17.66
N GLN A 490 25.60 29.06 17.71
CA GLN A 490 25.74 29.90 18.91
C GLN A 490 24.86 31.17 18.87
N CYS A 491 24.42 31.59 17.68
CA CYS A 491 23.59 32.80 17.49
C CYS A 491 22.10 32.60 17.81
N GLN A 492 21.67 31.37 18.09
CA GLN A 492 20.26 30.98 18.11
C GLN A 492 19.49 31.35 19.40
N THR A 493 20.08 32.11 20.32
CA THR A 493 19.45 32.45 21.61
C THR A 493 19.01 33.91 21.78
N PHE A 494 19.15 34.78 20.78
CA PHE A 494 18.86 36.20 20.96
C PHE A 494 18.16 36.82 19.75
N GLU A 495 16.87 36.52 19.59
CA GLU A 495 15.97 37.24 18.67
C GLU A 495 14.71 37.74 19.41
N GLU A 496 14.90 38.44 20.53
CA GLU A 496 13.79 39.10 21.26
C GLU A 496 13.96 40.62 21.46
N SER A 497 14.98 41.27 20.88
CA SER A 497 15.18 42.71 21.12
C SER A 497 15.57 43.52 19.89
N LEU A 498 14.74 43.51 18.85
CA LEU A 498 14.83 44.51 17.77
C LEU A 498 13.45 45.04 17.39
N THR A 499 12.90 45.89 18.25
CA THR A 499 11.99 46.95 17.82
C THR A 499 12.34 48.21 18.61
N TYR A 500 13.06 49.12 17.96
CA TYR A 500 12.86 50.57 18.04
C TYR A 500 13.89 51.22 17.10
N GLU A 501 13.43 51.76 15.98
CA GLU A 501 14.08 52.94 15.40
C GLU A 501 13.04 54.05 15.31
N PRO A 502 13.42 55.30 15.63
CA PRO A 502 12.49 56.42 15.73
C PRO A 502 12.03 56.88 14.34
N GLU A 503 10.75 57.25 14.26
CA GLU A 503 10.13 57.85 13.08
C GLU A 503 10.89 59.10 12.63
N VAL A 504 11.37 59.10 11.39
CA VAL A 504 11.79 60.32 10.69
C VAL A 504 10.54 60.96 10.10
N PRO A 505 10.24 62.24 10.36
CA PRO A 505 9.06 62.88 9.81
C PRO A 505 9.24 63.13 8.32
N THR A 506 8.59 62.35 7.47
CA THR A 506 8.44 62.65 6.05
C THR A 506 7.26 63.60 5.86
N LEU A 507 7.54 64.81 5.37
CA LEU A 507 6.53 65.75 4.84
C LEU A 507 5.68 65.04 3.77
N PRO A 508 4.34 65.08 3.85
CA PRO A 508 3.49 64.55 2.80
C PRO A 508 3.37 65.60 1.70
N GLU A 509 4.11 65.43 0.60
CA GLU A 509 3.62 65.96 -0.68
C GLU A 509 2.50 65.03 -1.14
N GLU A 510 1.26 65.52 -1.04
CA GLU A 510 0.08 64.86 -1.61
C GLU A 510 0.22 64.80 -3.12
N ILE A 511 0.79 63.71 -3.62
CA ILE A 511 0.66 63.37 -5.03
C ILE A 511 -0.77 62.84 -5.20
N GLU A 512 -1.65 63.65 -5.80
CA GLU A 512 -2.96 63.20 -6.25
C GLU A 512 -2.78 62.10 -7.31
N THR A 513 -2.83 60.85 -6.87
CA THR A 513 -2.91 59.68 -7.75
C THR A 513 -4.36 59.24 -7.86
N THR A 514 -4.74 58.63 -8.98
CA THR A 514 -6.06 58.01 -9.17
C THR A 514 -6.23 56.71 -8.39
N MET A 515 -5.23 56.30 -7.59
CA MET A 515 -5.30 55.13 -6.73
C MET A 515 -6.03 55.49 -5.43
N LEU A 516 -6.90 54.60 -4.98
CA LEU A 516 -7.53 54.72 -3.66
C LEU A 516 -6.43 54.87 -2.60
N PRO A 517 -6.64 55.66 -1.53
CA PRO A 517 -5.71 55.69 -0.41
C PRO A 517 -5.49 54.26 0.10
N TYR A 518 -4.26 53.97 0.51
CA TYR A 518 -3.77 52.64 0.87
C TYR A 518 -4.69 51.83 1.79
N GLU A 519 -5.39 52.53 2.68
CA GLU A 519 -6.31 51.96 3.65
C GLU A 519 -7.60 51.46 2.99
N ASP A 520 -8.09 52.09 1.91
CA ASP A 520 -9.37 51.77 1.26
C ASP A 520 -9.26 50.79 0.08
N ASP A 521 -8.05 50.44 -0.36
CA ASP A 521 -7.85 49.50 -1.47
C ASP A 521 -7.84 48.03 -1.00
N LEU A 522 -8.88 47.28 -1.39
CA LEU A 522 -9.00 45.84 -1.11
C LEU A 522 -7.89 45.00 -1.75
N LEU A 523 -7.23 45.50 -2.81
CA LEU A 523 -6.17 44.81 -3.54
C LEU A 523 -4.76 45.33 -3.17
N SER A 524 -4.66 46.15 -2.12
CA SER A 524 -3.35 46.59 -1.62
C SER A 524 -2.51 45.41 -1.15
N ALA A 525 -1.19 45.54 -1.25
CA ALA A 525 -0.26 44.47 -0.88
C ALA A 525 -0.47 43.98 0.57
N GLU A 526 -0.75 44.88 1.52
CA GLU A 526 -1.05 44.50 2.90
C GLU A 526 -2.38 43.74 3.04
N ASN A 527 -3.43 44.15 2.33
CA ASN A 527 -4.72 43.46 2.39
C ASN A 527 -4.64 42.07 1.76
N LEU A 528 -3.89 41.91 0.66
CA LEU A 528 -3.59 40.61 0.06
C LEU A 528 -2.80 39.70 0.99
N ILE A 529 -1.82 40.25 1.72
CA ILE A 529 -1.07 39.51 2.74
C ILE A 529 -2.01 39.03 3.86
N GLN A 530 -2.90 39.89 4.34
CA GLN A 530 -3.86 39.50 5.38
C GLN A 530 -4.84 38.43 4.90
N GLU A 531 -5.30 38.52 3.66
CA GLU A 531 -6.13 37.50 3.05
C GLU A 531 -5.38 36.17 2.89
N ASP A 532 -4.09 36.21 2.55
CA ASP A 532 -3.25 35.01 2.49
C ASP A 532 -3.06 34.36 3.86
N VAL A 533 -2.80 35.15 4.90
CA VAL A 533 -2.73 34.65 6.29
C VAL A 533 -4.06 34.05 6.73
N LYS A 534 -5.18 34.70 6.41
CA LYS A 534 -6.52 34.18 6.73
C LYS A 534 -6.78 32.84 6.04
N GLN A 535 -6.41 32.72 4.77
CA GLN A 535 -6.56 31.49 4.01
C GLN A 535 -5.62 30.38 4.53
N TYR A 536 -4.39 30.73 4.88
CA TYR A 536 -3.44 29.84 5.53
C TYR A 536 -4.02 29.28 6.83
N CYS A 537 -4.53 30.14 7.71
CA CYS A 537 -5.13 29.72 8.97
C CYS A 537 -6.39 28.86 8.79
N ARG A 538 -7.25 29.17 7.80
CA ARG A 538 -8.40 28.31 7.46
C ARG A 538 -7.94 26.91 7.02
N THR A 539 -6.91 26.86 6.16
CA THR A 539 -6.36 25.61 5.65
C THR A 539 -5.70 24.79 6.76
N MET A 540 -4.92 25.42 7.63
CA MET A 540 -4.25 24.75 8.75
C MET A 540 -5.22 24.27 9.82
N LYS A 541 -6.29 25.04 10.08
CA LYS A 541 -7.37 24.58 10.96
C LYS A 541 -8.04 23.32 10.41
N PHE A 542 -8.36 23.32 9.11
CA PHE A 542 -8.92 22.16 8.43
C PHE A 542 -7.96 20.95 8.45
N ALA A 543 -6.66 21.18 8.29
CA ALA A 543 -5.63 20.15 8.40
C ALA A 543 -5.61 19.53 9.81
N TYR A 544 -5.61 20.37 10.85
CA TYR A 544 -5.54 19.94 12.25
C TYR A 544 -6.78 19.17 12.69
N GLU A 545 -7.98 19.61 12.28
CA GLU A 545 -9.26 18.93 12.54
C GLU A 545 -9.29 17.50 11.97
N ASN A 546 -8.58 17.28 10.85
CA ASN A 546 -8.51 15.98 10.17
C ASN A 546 -7.24 15.18 10.50
N GLY A 547 -6.39 15.66 11.42
CA GLY A 547 -5.19 14.95 11.88
C GLY A 547 -4.05 15.91 12.25
N PRO A 548 -3.63 15.97 13.53
CA PRO A 548 -2.50 16.80 13.95
C PRO A 548 -1.17 16.30 13.35
N PRO A 549 -0.14 17.16 13.25
CA PRO A 549 1.18 16.72 12.80
C PRO A 549 1.78 15.70 13.79
N ILE A 550 2.32 14.61 13.26
CA ILE A 550 2.93 13.55 14.07
C ILE A 550 4.43 13.82 14.21
N TYR A 551 4.88 13.85 15.47
CA TYR A 551 6.27 14.10 15.83
C TYR A 551 6.95 12.81 16.25
N PRO A 552 8.18 12.53 15.77
CA PRO A 552 8.96 11.39 16.27
C PRO A 552 9.23 11.54 17.77
N GLY A 553 9.34 10.41 18.47
CA GLY A 553 9.62 10.40 19.90
C GLY A 553 11.00 11.00 20.22
N SER A 554 11.09 11.74 21.31
CA SER A 554 12.38 12.22 21.83
C SER A 554 13.15 11.06 22.47
N ALA A 555 14.44 10.93 22.14
CA ALA A 555 15.31 9.91 22.73
C ALA A 555 15.64 10.31 24.17
N LYS A 556 15.04 9.65 25.14
CA LYS A 556 15.20 9.97 26.58
C LYS A 556 16.61 9.73 27.14
N ASP A 557 17.50 9.09 26.38
CA ASP A 557 18.88 8.77 26.78
C ASP A 557 19.88 9.00 25.64
N GLU A 558 20.40 10.23 25.53
CA GLU A 558 21.51 10.60 24.64
C GLU A 558 22.87 10.02 25.09
N ARG A 559 22.93 9.35 26.24
CA ARG A 559 24.17 8.79 26.83
C ARG A 559 24.58 7.44 26.24
N HIS A 560 23.94 6.94 25.19
CA HIS A 560 24.29 5.68 24.53
C HIS A 560 24.67 5.93 23.07
N ASN A 561 25.83 5.40 22.66
CA ASN A 561 26.41 5.53 21.32
C ASN A 561 25.38 5.24 20.23
N ILE A 562 24.94 6.29 19.53
CA ILE A 562 24.08 6.17 18.35
C ILE A 562 24.89 5.41 17.28
N LYS A 563 24.33 4.31 16.76
CA LYS A 563 24.98 3.56 15.67
C LYS A 563 24.84 4.34 14.37
N HIS A 564 25.96 4.61 13.72
CA HIS A 564 25.97 5.21 12.39
C HIS A 564 25.62 4.17 11.32
N LEU A 565 24.73 4.53 10.40
CA LEU A 565 24.28 3.67 9.29
C LEU A 565 25.02 3.91 7.98
N GLN A 566 26.00 4.81 7.99
CA GLN A 566 26.62 5.33 6.77
C GLN A 566 27.17 4.21 5.87
N GLY A 567 26.64 4.13 4.66
CA GLY A 567 27.10 3.22 3.61
C GLY A 567 26.74 1.75 3.82
N LEU A 568 25.83 1.43 4.74
CA LEU A 568 25.36 0.05 4.93
C LEU A 568 24.70 -0.54 3.67
N SER A 569 24.12 0.30 2.80
CA SER A 569 23.55 -0.15 1.53
C SER A 569 24.60 -0.74 0.59
N CYS A 570 25.85 -0.26 0.62
CA CYS A 570 26.92 -0.75 -0.24
C CYS A 570 27.84 -1.76 0.44
N ALA A 571 27.75 -1.89 1.77
CA ALA A 571 28.55 -2.86 2.52
C ALA A 571 28.04 -4.30 2.37
N HIS A 572 26.79 -4.49 1.95
CA HIS A 572 26.13 -5.79 1.87
C HIS A 572 25.63 -6.10 0.46
N ASN A 573 25.40 -7.38 0.16
CA ASN A 573 24.94 -7.87 -1.15
C ASN A 573 23.46 -7.57 -1.46
N PHE A 574 22.77 -6.88 -0.56
CA PHE A 574 21.38 -6.46 -0.73
C PHE A 574 21.22 -5.03 -0.22
N SER A 575 20.28 -4.31 -0.81
CA SER A 575 19.85 -3.00 -0.32
C SER A 575 18.44 -3.11 0.25
N LEU A 576 18.12 -2.26 1.23
CA LEU A 576 16.75 -2.11 1.72
C LEU A 576 15.98 -1.19 0.78
N HIS A 577 14.75 -1.55 0.39
CA HIS A 577 13.81 -0.61 -0.22
C HIS A 577 13.06 0.11 0.89
N ILE A 578 13.19 1.44 1.00
CA ILE A 578 12.55 2.21 2.06
C ILE A 578 11.30 2.91 1.53
N ILE A 579 10.16 2.61 2.14
CA ILE A 579 8.86 3.10 1.70
C ILE A 579 8.05 3.64 2.88
N ALA A 580 7.16 4.58 2.57
CA ALA A 580 6.27 5.20 3.54
C ALA A 580 4.82 5.11 3.03
N VAL A 581 3.90 4.69 3.89
CA VAL A 581 2.49 4.47 3.59
C VAL A 581 1.63 5.23 4.60
N ASP A 582 0.63 5.98 4.11
CA ASP A 582 -0.32 6.69 4.97
C ASP A 582 -1.16 5.70 5.78
N SER A 583 -0.97 5.69 7.10
CA SER A 583 -1.65 4.75 8.00
C SER A 583 -3.12 5.07 8.23
N MET A 584 -3.55 6.33 8.07
CA MET A 584 -4.96 6.71 8.23
C MET A 584 -5.82 6.09 7.13
N ARG A 585 -5.39 6.25 5.88
CA ARG A 585 -6.12 5.72 4.73
C ARG A 585 -5.90 4.21 4.53
N ASN A 586 -4.70 3.73 4.82
CA ASN A 586 -4.25 2.39 4.42
C ASN A 586 -3.96 1.48 5.64
N HIS A 587 -4.62 1.71 6.77
CA HIS A 587 -4.44 0.92 8.01
C HIS A 587 -4.57 -0.60 7.78
N HIS A 588 -5.43 -1.01 6.85
CA HIS A 588 -5.68 -2.41 6.50
C HIS A 588 -4.41 -3.16 6.03
N PHE A 589 -3.44 -2.49 5.42
CA PHE A 589 -2.18 -3.14 5.04
C PHE A 589 -1.38 -3.56 6.28
N ALA A 590 -1.29 -2.69 7.27
CA ALA A 590 -0.59 -3.03 8.50
C ALA A 590 -1.36 -4.06 9.33
N GLU A 591 -2.69 -4.00 9.33
CA GLU A 591 -3.52 -5.05 9.94
C GLU A 591 -3.27 -6.41 9.28
N SER A 592 -3.10 -6.47 7.96
CA SER A 592 -2.74 -7.71 7.26
C SER A 592 -1.36 -8.27 7.65
N LEU A 593 -0.45 -7.40 8.10
CA LEU A 593 0.84 -7.75 8.69
C LEU A 593 0.75 -8.12 10.19
N GLY A 594 -0.46 -8.20 10.75
CA GLY A 594 -0.72 -8.51 12.16
C GLY A 594 -0.44 -7.35 13.10
N ILE A 595 -0.41 -6.11 12.60
CA ILE A 595 -0.16 -4.90 13.38
C ILE A 595 -1.47 -4.15 13.52
N ASP A 596 -1.93 -4.05 14.77
CA ASP A 596 -3.04 -3.18 15.10
C ASP A 596 -2.54 -1.73 15.25
N ILE A 597 -2.55 -1.01 14.13
CA ILE A 597 -2.10 0.38 14.06
C ILE A 597 -2.98 1.30 14.91
N SER A 598 -4.28 1.04 14.99
CA SER A 598 -5.23 1.90 15.72
C SER A 598 -4.93 1.93 17.23
N ARG A 599 -4.29 0.89 17.77
CA ARG A 599 -3.82 0.85 19.17
C ARG A 599 -2.39 1.37 19.36
N LYS A 600 -1.62 1.57 18.29
CA LYS A 600 -0.27 2.13 18.37
C LYS A 600 -0.35 3.64 18.56
N LYS A 601 0.63 4.20 19.30
CA LYS A 601 0.76 5.64 19.46
C LYS A 601 0.87 6.31 18.09
N ASP A 602 0.09 7.36 17.90
CA ASP A 602 0.07 8.18 16.68
C ASP A 602 -0.14 7.37 15.37
N MET A 603 -0.80 6.20 15.46
CA MET A 603 -1.00 5.27 14.35
C MET A 603 0.28 4.99 13.55
N THR A 604 1.42 4.96 14.26
CA THR A 604 2.74 4.85 13.64
C THR A 604 3.38 3.49 13.94
N ALA A 605 3.88 2.82 12.90
CA ALA A 605 4.55 1.53 13.00
C ALA A 605 5.62 1.36 11.90
N VAL A 606 6.71 0.66 12.22
CA VAL A 606 7.78 0.34 11.26
C VAL A 606 7.95 -1.16 11.15
N VAL A 607 8.05 -1.66 9.92
CA VAL A 607 8.18 -3.08 9.60
C VAL A 607 9.28 -3.28 8.58
N ILE A 608 10.09 -4.33 8.73
CA ILE A 608 10.95 -4.83 7.65
C ILE A 608 10.36 -6.15 7.17
N LEU A 609 10.09 -6.24 5.87
CA LEU A 609 9.66 -7.45 5.18
C LEU A 609 10.82 -7.98 4.37
N ASP A 610 11.26 -9.19 4.68
CA ASP A 610 12.26 -9.91 3.93
C ASP A 610 11.56 -10.92 3.01
N SER A 611 11.42 -10.52 1.74
CA SER A 611 10.76 -11.31 0.70
C SER A 611 11.46 -12.65 0.45
N LYS A 612 12.79 -12.71 0.60
CA LYS A 612 13.57 -13.93 0.32
C LYS A 612 13.43 -14.98 1.41
N HIS A 613 13.30 -14.54 2.66
CA HIS A 613 13.16 -15.43 3.82
C HIS A 613 11.73 -15.52 4.36
N GLU A 614 10.75 -14.95 3.64
CA GLU A 614 9.33 -14.88 4.02
C GLU A 614 9.16 -14.49 5.50
N SER A 615 9.94 -13.50 5.93
CA SER A 615 10.05 -13.12 7.34
C SER A 615 9.76 -11.65 7.53
N GLN A 616 9.02 -11.34 8.59
CA GLN A 616 8.69 -9.99 8.97
C GLN A 616 9.35 -9.63 10.30
N TYR A 617 9.77 -8.39 10.44
CA TYR A 617 10.36 -7.83 11.65
C TYR A 617 9.61 -6.54 11.98
N ILE A 618 9.18 -6.39 13.22
CA ILE A 618 8.36 -5.25 13.65
C ILE A 618 9.17 -4.47 14.69
N LEU A 619 9.20 -3.14 14.56
CA LEU A 619 9.79 -2.27 15.57
C LEU A 619 8.92 -2.29 16.84
N SER A 620 9.49 -2.78 17.94
CA SER A 620 8.78 -2.88 19.23
C SER A 620 8.77 -1.56 20.00
N GLU A 621 9.85 -0.79 19.88
CA GLU A 621 10.05 0.50 20.57
C GLU A 621 9.27 1.63 19.90
N ASP A 622 9.19 2.78 20.58
CA ASP A 622 8.64 4.00 20.01
C ASP A 622 9.45 4.46 18.80
N TYR A 623 8.76 5.00 17.80
CA TYR A 623 9.38 5.53 16.59
C TYR A 623 10.24 6.76 16.92
N ASN A 624 11.56 6.60 16.89
CA ASN A 624 12.53 7.66 17.14
C ASN A 624 13.82 7.42 16.34
N ALA A 625 14.71 8.41 16.33
CA ALA A 625 15.92 8.39 15.52
C ALA A 625 16.92 7.30 15.95
N LYS A 626 16.93 6.90 17.22
CA LYS A 626 17.81 5.86 17.77
C LYS A 626 17.27 4.47 17.49
N SER A 627 16.00 4.23 17.82
CA SER A 627 15.31 2.94 17.64
C SER A 627 15.27 2.54 16.17
N LEU A 628 15.04 3.49 15.26
CA LEU A 628 15.06 3.24 13.82
C LEU A 628 16.46 2.83 13.32
N ARG A 629 17.52 3.55 13.76
CA ARG A 629 18.90 3.19 13.37
C ARG A 629 19.32 1.85 13.94
N GLU A 630 19.04 1.59 15.20
CA GLU A 630 19.33 0.30 15.83
C GLU A 630 18.56 -0.85 15.16
N PHE A 631 17.32 -0.61 14.75
CA PHE A 631 16.50 -1.60 14.04
C PHE A 631 17.09 -1.96 12.68
N ILE A 632 17.45 -0.98 11.86
CA ILE A 632 18.10 -1.21 10.56
C ILE A 632 19.44 -1.93 10.75
N TYR A 633 20.28 -1.46 11.68
CA TYR A 633 21.58 -2.06 11.94
C TYR A 633 21.47 -3.51 12.46
N ASN A 634 20.52 -3.78 13.36
CA ASN A 634 20.32 -5.13 13.89
C ASN A 634 19.73 -6.06 12.84
N PHE A 635 18.94 -5.55 11.90
CA PHE A 635 18.44 -6.31 10.75
C PHE A 635 19.59 -6.71 9.82
N THR A 636 20.41 -5.74 9.36
CA THR A 636 21.54 -6.02 8.47
C THR A 636 22.57 -6.96 9.11
N SER A 637 22.74 -6.86 10.43
CA SER A 637 23.60 -7.77 11.23
C SER A 637 22.96 -9.13 11.55
N LYS A 638 21.75 -9.43 11.07
CA LYS A 638 20.98 -10.66 11.36
C LYS A 638 20.77 -10.96 12.86
N LYS A 639 20.68 -9.90 13.69
CA LYS A 639 20.46 -10.00 15.14
C LYS A 639 18.98 -9.95 15.53
N LEU A 640 18.11 -9.50 14.63
CA LEU A 640 16.68 -9.42 14.90
C LEU A 640 16.02 -10.81 14.89
N LYS A 641 15.03 -10.97 15.77
CA LYS A 641 14.15 -12.15 15.79
C LYS A 641 12.95 -11.87 14.89
N ARG A 642 12.61 -12.85 14.03
CA ARG A 642 11.40 -12.81 13.21
C ARG A 642 10.18 -12.62 14.11
N SER A 643 9.31 -11.70 13.70
CA SER A 643 7.97 -11.54 14.27
C SER A 643 7.01 -12.53 13.60
N LEU A 644 6.14 -13.15 14.38
CA LEU A 644 5.07 -14.02 13.88
C LEU A 644 3.73 -13.33 14.07
N ARG A 645 2.91 -13.28 13.03
CA ARG A 645 1.53 -12.81 13.14
C ARG A 645 0.77 -13.74 14.06
N THR A 646 0.28 -13.20 15.18
CA THR A 646 -0.45 -13.99 16.20
C THR A 646 -1.94 -13.65 16.22
N HIS A 647 -2.34 -12.49 15.71
CA HIS A 647 -3.72 -12.01 15.68
C HIS A 647 -3.87 -10.91 14.62
N VAL A 648 -4.95 -10.96 13.84
CA VAL A 648 -5.40 -9.88 12.95
C VAL A 648 -6.81 -9.52 13.40
N ASN A 649 -7.07 -8.23 13.65
CA ASN A 649 -8.40 -7.77 14.04
C ASN A 649 -9.42 -8.01 12.95
N ASP A 650 -10.68 -7.99 13.35
CA ASP A 650 -11.77 -8.30 12.45
C ASP A 650 -12.21 -7.05 11.72
N ALA A 651 -12.05 -7.05 10.39
CA ALA A 651 -12.67 -6.02 9.60
C ALA A 651 -14.19 -6.23 9.57
N ALA A 652 -14.95 -5.14 9.66
CA ALA A 652 -16.41 -5.12 9.79
C ALA A 652 -17.19 -5.92 8.72
N HIS A 653 -16.55 -6.24 7.59
CA HIS A 653 -17.12 -7.00 6.48
C HIS A 653 -16.32 -8.26 6.11
N THR A 654 -15.37 -8.66 6.95
CA THR A 654 -14.64 -9.92 6.77
C THR A 654 -15.26 -10.98 7.68
N HIS A 655 -15.96 -11.93 7.07
CA HIS A 655 -16.43 -13.11 7.79
C HIS A 655 -15.26 -14.08 7.96
N TYR A 656 -14.95 -14.40 9.20
CA TYR A 656 -13.96 -15.42 9.53
C TYR A 656 -14.50 -16.36 10.61
N PHE A 657 -13.87 -17.53 10.71
CA PHE A 657 -14.23 -18.55 11.69
C PHE A 657 -13.94 -18.07 13.12
N GLY A 658 -14.98 -17.98 13.95
CA GLY A 658 -14.88 -17.50 15.34
C GLY A 658 -15.31 -16.04 15.56
N SER A 659 -15.68 -15.30 14.50
CA SER A 659 -16.05 -13.87 14.56
C SER A 659 -17.28 -13.51 15.36
N LYS A 660 -18.17 -14.47 15.59
CA LYS A 660 -19.26 -14.32 16.54
C LYS A 660 -18.75 -14.84 17.87
N GLY A 661 -18.44 -13.89 18.75
CA GLY A 661 -18.25 -14.14 20.17
C GLY A 661 -19.36 -15.05 20.70
N ALA A 662 -18.94 -15.98 21.54
CA ALA A 662 -19.71 -17.10 22.04
C ALA A 662 -20.09 -18.11 20.94
N LEU A 663 -19.46 -19.29 21.00
CA LEU A 663 -20.27 -20.50 21.03
C LEU A 663 -21.35 -20.26 22.09
N GLU A 664 -22.50 -19.70 21.71
CA GLU A 664 -23.74 -20.22 22.24
C GLU A 664 -23.61 -21.72 22.02
N LYS A 665 -23.51 -22.45 23.13
CA LYS A 665 -23.53 -23.89 23.18
C LYS A 665 -24.89 -24.34 22.61
N MET A 666 -25.08 -24.23 21.30
CA MET A 666 -26.11 -24.98 20.60
C MET A 666 -25.80 -26.44 20.92
N GLY A 667 -26.74 -27.08 21.62
CA GLY A 667 -26.61 -28.37 22.31
C GLY A 667 -25.48 -29.24 21.78
N ILE A 668 -24.35 -29.22 22.49
CA ILE A 668 -23.23 -30.09 22.20
C ILE A 668 -23.67 -31.50 22.61
N ASP A 669 -24.23 -32.25 21.68
CA ASP A 669 -24.37 -33.69 21.83
C ASP A 669 -22.99 -34.29 22.02
N ALA A 670 -22.89 -35.30 22.90
CA ALA A 670 -21.65 -36.02 23.18
C ALA A 670 -21.04 -36.70 21.93
N ASP A 671 -21.84 -36.86 20.87
CA ASP A 671 -21.46 -37.45 19.58
C ASP A 671 -21.01 -36.42 18.51
N SER A 672 -20.99 -35.12 18.83
CA SER A 672 -20.56 -34.09 17.90
C SER A 672 -19.04 -34.01 17.78
N VAL A 673 -18.54 -34.01 16.54
CA VAL A 673 -17.11 -33.87 16.24
C VAL A 673 -16.71 -32.39 16.31
N HIS A 674 -15.82 -32.07 17.24
CA HIS A 674 -15.29 -30.71 17.41
C HIS A 674 -13.94 -30.53 16.70
N ILE A 675 -13.86 -29.52 15.82
CA ILE A 675 -12.60 -29.08 15.20
C ILE A 675 -12.08 -27.88 16.01
N ALA A 676 -10.89 -27.99 16.59
CA ALA A 676 -10.31 -26.92 17.40
C ALA A 676 -9.65 -25.83 16.55
N ASP A 677 -9.93 -24.56 16.87
CA ASP A 677 -9.34 -23.42 16.19
C ASP A 677 -7.98 -23.09 16.83
N LEU A 678 -6.92 -23.12 16.01
CA LEU A 678 -5.55 -22.87 16.44
C LEU A 678 -5.12 -21.45 16.11
N THR A 679 -4.36 -20.89 17.04
CA THR A 679 -3.57 -19.67 16.87
C THR A 679 -2.10 -20.05 16.88
N THR A 680 -1.22 -19.15 16.43
CA THR A 680 0.24 -19.32 16.54
C THR A 680 0.70 -19.68 17.96
N ARG A 681 0.03 -19.16 19.00
CA ARG A 681 0.38 -19.42 20.40
C ARG A 681 -0.12 -20.79 20.88
N THR A 682 -1.31 -21.22 20.46
CA THR A 682 -1.92 -22.47 20.90
C THR A 682 -1.46 -23.68 20.08
N PHE A 683 -0.97 -23.46 18.84
CA PHE A 683 -0.51 -24.50 17.93
C PHE A 683 0.49 -25.46 18.60
N ARG A 684 1.60 -24.94 19.13
CA ARG A 684 2.65 -25.77 19.73
C ARG A 684 2.18 -26.53 20.97
N LYS A 685 1.29 -25.93 21.76
CA LYS A 685 0.71 -26.56 22.96
C LYS A 685 -0.19 -27.75 22.58
N ILE A 686 -0.95 -27.62 21.49
CA ILE A 686 -1.91 -28.64 21.04
C ILE A 686 -1.21 -29.78 20.29
N VAL A 687 -0.22 -29.46 19.45
CA VAL A 687 0.57 -30.48 18.73
C VAL A 687 1.38 -31.37 19.68
N ARG A 688 1.83 -30.83 20.81
CA ARG A 688 2.63 -31.57 21.81
C ARG A 688 1.82 -32.35 22.84
N THR A 689 0.49 -32.48 22.71
CA THR A 689 -0.27 -33.20 23.73
C THR A 689 0.04 -34.70 23.70
N PRO A 690 0.60 -35.27 24.78
CA PRO A 690 1.06 -36.66 24.77
C PRO A 690 -0.12 -37.62 24.68
N GLY A 691 0.05 -38.72 23.94
CA GLY A 691 -0.96 -39.78 23.84
C GLY A 691 -2.19 -39.42 22.98
N THR A 692 -2.15 -38.29 22.26
CA THR A 692 -3.19 -37.89 21.30
C THR A 692 -2.57 -37.57 19.97
N MET A 693 -3.10 -38.15 18.90
CA MET A 693 -2.72 -37.83 17.54
C MET A 693 -3.45 -36.56 17.10
N THR A 694 -2.70 -35.57 16.61
CA THR A 694 -3.28 -34.27 16.21
C THR A 694 -3.20 -34.12 14.70
N ILE A 695 -4.33 -33.89 14.06
CA ILE A 695 -4.40 -33.57 12.63
C ILE A 695 -4.73 -32.09 12.51
N VAL A 696 -3.77 -31.31 12.01
CA VAL A 696 -3.92 -29.87 11.80
C VAL A 696 -4.16 -29.58 10.33
N CYS A 697 -5.28 -28.91 10.03
CA CYS A 697 -5.58 -28.40 8.70
C CYS A 697 -5.18 -26.92 8.61
N VAL A 698 -4.16 -26.64 7.79
CA VAL A 698 -3.70 -25.27 7.52
C VAL A 698 -4.39 -24.76 6.25
N CYS A 699 -5.18 -23.70 6.39
CA CYS A 699 -6.01 -23.13 5.32
C CYS A 699 -5.66 -21.65 5.10
N GLY A 700 -5.75 -21.18 3.86
CA GLY A 700 -5.62 -19.76 3.52
C GLY A 700 -6.97 -19.05 3.69
N GLY A 701 -7.41 -18.84 4.93
CA GLY A 701 -8.77 -18.40 5.26
C GLY A 701 -9.70 -19.57 5.59
N ALA A 702 -10.91 -19.56 5.05
CA ALA A 702 -11.90 -20.58 5.38
C ALA A 702 -11.57 -21.94 4.73
N CYS A 703 -11.41 -22.99 5.54
CA CYS A 703 -11.26 -24.35 5.01
C CYS A 703 -12.49 -24.78 4.21
N GLY A 704 -12.28 -25.36 3.03
CA GLY A 704 -13.36 -25.85 2.18
C GLY A 704 -14.23 -26.91 2.88
N ALA A 705 -15.51 -26.95 2.50
CA ALA A 705 -16.47 -27.91 3.05
C ALA A 705 -16.05 -29.37 2.82
N LEU A 706 -15.43 -29.67 1.67
CA LEU A 706 -14.92 -30.99 1.34
C LEU A 706 -13.80 -31.44 2.30
N THR A 707 -12.84 -30.56 2.56
CA THR A 707 -11.72 -30.82 3.49
C THR A 707 -12.24 -31.05 4.91
N SER A 708 -13.16 -30.19 5.36
CA SER A 708 -13.76 -30.32 6.68
C SER A 708 -14.53 -31.64 6.83
N ARG A 709 -15.31 -32.03 5.80
CA ARG A 709 -16.03 -33.30 5.78
C ARG A 709 -15.08 -34.51 5.80
N ALA A 710 -14.02 -34.48 4.98
CA ALA A 710 -13.02 -35.55 4.92
C ALA A 710 -12.32 -35.76 6.27
N LEU A 711 -12.00 -34.69 6.99
CA LEU A 711 -11.40 -34.74 8.33
C LEU A 711 -12.35 -35.36 9.37
N VAL A 712 -13.61 -34.91 9.39
CA VAL A 712 -14.63 -35.43 10.32
C VAL A 712 -14.88 -36.92 10.07
N GLU A 713 -14.98 -37.32 8.81
CA GLU A 713 -15.17 -38.72 8.42
C GLU A 713 -13.96 -39.58 8.81
N ALA A 714 -12.75 -39.12 8.53
CA ALA A 714 -11.52 -39.81 8.93
C ALA A 714 -11.40 -39.95 10.46
N GLN A 715 -11.74 -38.91 11.22
CA GLN A 715 -11.74 -38.99 12.68
C GLN A 715 -12.74 -40.02 13.19
N ARG A 716 -13.97 -40.04 12.67
CA ARG A 716 -14.99 -41.02 13.10
C ARG A 716 -14.50 -42.45 12.87
N LEU A 717 -13.89 -42.72 11.71
CA LEU A 717 -13.33 -44.04 11.38
C LEU A 717 -12.20 -44.45 12.32
N LEU A 718 -11.23 -43.56 12.53
CA LEU A 718 -10.06 -43.88 13.35
C LEU A 718 -10.38 -43.89 14.86
N ALA A 719 -11.29 -43.04 15.33
CA ALA A 719 -11.76 -43.03 16.71
C ALA A 719 -12.51 -44.33 17.06
N ALA A 720 -13.34 -44.84 16.13
CA ALA A 720 -13.97 -46.15 16.27
C ALA A 720 -12.96 -47.31 16.36
N CYS A 721 -11.73 -47.09 15.88
CA CYS A 721 -10.61 -48.05 15.95
C CYS A 721 -9.77 -47.91 17.23
N GLY A 722 -10.16 -47.07 18.18
CA GLY A 722 -9.48 -46.91 19.47
C GLY A 722 -8.35 -45.87 19.48
N LEU A 723 -8.18 -45.10 18.40
CA LEU A 723 -7.18 -44.04 18.33
C LEU A 723 -7.71 -42.72 18.88
N ARG A 724 -7.00 -42.12 19.85
CA ARG A 724 -7.36 -40.81 20.40
C ARG A 724 -6.88 -39.71 19.47
N LEU A 725 -7.81 -39.05 18.78
CA LEU A 725 -7.53 -38.02 17.79
C LEU A 725 -8.06 -36.66 18.22
N ARG A 726 -7.33 -35.62 17.83
CA ARG A 726 -7.77 -34.24 17.90
C ARG A 726 -7.67 -33.61 16.51
N LEU A 727 -8.81 -33.16 16.00
CA LEU A 727 -8.85 -32.34 14.80
C LEU A 727 -8.65 -30.88 15.17
N ALA A 728 -7.81 -30.21 14.41
CA ALA A 728 -7.57 -28.80 14.58
C ALA A 728 -7.44 -28.11 13.22
N ARG A 729 -7.77 -26.83 13.14
CA ARG A 729 -7.59 -26.01 11.95
C ARG A 729 -6.88 -24.71 12.29
N LEU A 730 -6.10 -24.20 11.35
CA LEU A 730 -5.34 -22.96 11.49
C LEU A 730 -5.51 -22.13 10.22
N ASP A 731 -5.83 -20.85 10.41
CA ASP A 731 -5.89 -19.86 9.32
C ASP A 731 -4.51 -19.23 9.12
N ALA A 732 -3.85 -19.61 8.03
CA ALA A 732 -2.52 -19.15 7.68
C ALA A 732 -2.46 -17.67 7.24
N LEU A 733 -3.61 -17.06 6.89
CA LEU A 733 -3.64 -15.63 6.57
C LEU A 733 -3.53 -14.75 7.82
N ARG A 734 -3.89 -15.28 9.00
CA ARG A 734 -3.91 -14.55 10.28
C ARG A 734 -2.86 -15.03 11.28
N HIS A 735 -2.43 -16.28 11.15
CA HIS A 735 -1.52 -16.94 12.07
C HIS A 735 -0.30 -17.48 11.34
N ASP A 736 0.85 -16.87 11.58
CA ASP A 736 2.10 -17.41 11.07
C ASP A 736 2.54 -18.58 11.94
N LEU A 737 3.05 -19.61 11.28
CA LEU A 737 3.75 -20.70 11.94
C LEU A 737 5.27 -20.49 11.85
N PRO A 738 6.05 -21.07 12.79
CA PRO A 738 7.49 -21.18 12.62
C PRO A 738 7.84 -21.79 11.27
N TRP A 739 8.99 -21.40 10.70
CA TRP A 739 9.44 -21.82 9.36
C TRP A 739 9.47 -23.34 9.15
N HIS A 740 9.63 -24.13 10.22
CA HIS A 740 9.58 -25.59 10.15
C HIS A 740 8.20 -26.16 9.74
N TYR A 741 7.13 -25.36 9.86
CA TYR A 741 5.75 -25.75 9.56
C TYR A 741 5.12 -24.91 8.45
N THR A 742 5.91 -24.07 7.76
CA THR A 742 5.38 -23.27 6.66
C THR A 742 5.01 -24.18 5.50
N VAL A 743 3.79 -24.00 5.01
CA VAL A 743 3.22 -24.81 3.92
C VAL A 743 3.24 -23.99 2.62
N GLN A 744 3.52 -24.66 1.50
CA GLN A 744 3.57 -24.00 0.19
C GLN A 744 2.19 -23.85 -0.46
N HIS A 745 1.24 -24.72 -0.10
CA HIS A 745 -0.09 -24.78 -0.71
C HIS A 745 -1.18 -24.80 0.35
N TYR A 746 -2.35 -24.28 0.01
CA TYR A 746 -3.53 -24.32 0.87
C TYR A 746 -4.69 -25.04 0.16
N PRO A 747 -5.44 -25.91 0.85
CA PRO A 747 -5.22 -26.38 2.23
C PRO A 747 -4.13 -27.47 2.31
N THR A 748 -3.31 -27.46 3.36
CA THR A 748 -2.35 -28.54 3.67
C THR A 748 -2.70 -29.18 5.01
N LEU A 749 -2.64 -30.51 5.09
CA LEU A 749 -2.82 -31.24 6.35
C LEU A 749 -1.47 -31.64 6.93
N LEU A 750 -1.29 -31.38 8.23
CA LEU A 750 -0.14 -31.79 9.01
C LEU A 750 -0.59 -32.79 10.07
N VAL A 751 0.08 -33.93 10.14
CA VAL A 751 -0.25 -35.00 11.07
C VAL A 751 0.88 -35.14 12.09
N PHE A 752 0.52 -35.01 13.36
CA PHE A 752 1.45 -35.10 14.50
C PHE A 752 1.14 -36.31 15.35
N THR A 753 2.19 -37.06 15.69
CA THR A 753 2.11 -38.37 16.32
C THR A 753 2.01 -38.25 17.85
N PRO A 754 1.46 -39.27 18.54
CA PRO A 754 1.25 -39.22 20.00
C PRO A 754 2.51 -39.37 20.87
N HIS A 755 3.71 -39.56 20.29
CA HIS A 755 4.97 -39.84 21.00
C HIS A 755 5.72 -38.55 21.42
N ARG A 756 6.64 -38.67 22.40
CA ARG A 756 7.36 -37.54 23.03
C ARG A 756 8.15 -36.63 22.07
N ASP A 757 8.57 -37.17 20.92
CA ASP A 757 9.31 -36.45 19.86
C ASP A 757 8.41 -36.06 18.67
N GLY A 758 7.08 -36.15 18.78
CA GLY A 758 6.10 -36.01 17.69
C GLY A 758 6.05 -34.68 16.94
N GLU A 759 6.85 -33.70 17.36
CA GLU A 759 7.11 -32.45 16.64
C GLU A 759 8.11 -32.65 15.46
N ALA A 760 9.06 -33.58 15.60
CA ALA A 760 10.09 -33.86 14.60
C ALA A 760 9.61 -34.82 13.48
N ASP A 761 8.62 -35.66 13.78
CA ASP A 761 8.08 -36.68 12.87
C ASP A 761 6.75 -36.26 12.20
N GLY A 762 6.49 -34.94 12.13
CA GLY A 762 5.28 -34.42 11.50
C GLY A 762 5.27 -34.73 10.00
N GLU A 763 4.24 -35.44 9.52
CA GLU A 763 4.07 -35.72 8.09
C GLU A 763 3.04 -34.77 7.46
N SER A 764 3.34 -34.26 6.27
CA SER A 764 2.44 -33.43 5.48
C SER A 764 1.70 -34.24 4.42
N TYR A 765 0.43 -33.93 4.20
CA TYR A 765 -0.34 -34.48 3.08
C TYR A 765 0.25 -33.99 1.73
N PRO A 766 0.27 -34.85 0.69
CA PRO A 766 0.77 -34.45 -0.63
C PRO A 766 0.03 -33.22 -1.18
N GLY A 767 0.77 -32.18 -1.58
CA GLY A 767 0.18 -30.87 -1.94
C GLY A 767 -0.68 -30.87 -3.20
N GLU A 768 -0.36 -31.71 -4.19
CA GLU A 768 -1.08 -31.82 -5.47
C GLU A 768 -2.34 -32.71 -5.37
N GLU A 769 -2.48 -33.49 -4.30
CA GLU A 769 -3.57 -34.43 -4.16
C GLU A 769 -4.78 -33.82 -3.46
N ARG A 770 -5.97 -34.18 -3.93
CA ARG A 770 -7.21 -33.79 -3.24
C ARG A 770 -7.31 -34.47 -1.89
N VAL A 771 -7.66 -33.69 -0.86
CA VAL A 771 -7.92 -34.22 0.47
C VAL A 771 -9.16 -35.12 0.44
N THR A 772 -8.98 -36.40 0.73
CA THR A 772 -10.05 -37.41 0.83
C THR A 772 -10.02 -38.08 2.20
N SER A 773 -11.15 -38.63 2.68
CA SER A 773 -11.21 -39.34 3.97
C SER A 773 -10.23 -40.53 3.99
N ALA A 774 -10.20 -41.31 2.92
CA ALA A 774 -9.26 -42.43 2.76
C ALA A 774 -7.79 -41.97 2.77
N GLY A 775 -7.46 -40.87 2.08
CA GLY A 775 -6.12 -40.31 2.07
C GLY A 775 -5.68 -39.84 3.46
N VAL A 776 -6.56 -39.18 4.22
CA VAL A 776 -6.27 -38.73 5.59
C VAL A 776 -6.04 -39.92 6.52
N VAL A 777 -6.84 -40.98 6.40
CA VAL A 777 -6.64 -42.23 7.15
C VAL A 777 -5.32 -42.88 6.78
N ALA A 778 -4.96 -42.93 5.49
CA ALA A 778 -3.70 -43.50 5.04
C ALA A 778 -2.49 -42.72 5.57
N LEU A 779 -2.54 -41.38 5.52
CA LEU A 779 -1.51 -40.53 6.11
C LEU A 779 -1.39 -40.76 7.61
N ALA A 780 -2.52 -40.79 8.33
CA ALA A 780 -2.52 -41.05 9.77
C ALA A 780 -1.90 -42.42 10.10
N LEU A 781 -2.25 -43.48 9.38
CA LEU A 781 -1.66 -44.80 9.60
C LEU A 781 -0.16 -44.83 9.34
N ARG A 782 0.31 -44.12 8.31
CA ARG A 782 1.74 -44.03 7.97
C ARG A 782 2.55 -43.34 9.06
N SER A 783 1.99 -42.31 9.70
CA SER A 783 2.66 -41.57 10.76
C SER A 783 2.72 -42.35 12.09
N LEU A 784 1.94 -43.42 12.28
CA LEU A 784 1.96 -44.21 13.50
C LEU A 784 3.18 -45.15 13.58
N ALA A 785 3.67 -45.39 14.80
CA ALA A 785 4.64 -46.46 15.05
C ALA A 785 4.05 -47.83 14.67
N VAL A 786 4.89 -48.76 14.21
CA VAL A 786 4.43 -50.06 13.68
C VAL A 786 3.46 -50.82 14.62
N PRO A 787 3.69 -50.92 15.95
CA PRO A 787 2.77 -51.62 16.83
C PRO A 787 1.38 -50.96 16.90
N GLU A 788 1.32 -49.63 16.86
CA GLU A 788 0.06 -48.87 16.85
C GLU A 788 -0.62 -48.95 15.49
N HIS A 789 0.14 -48.80 14.40
CA HIS A 789 -0.35 -48.95 13.03
C HIS A 789 -1.04 -50.31 12.87
N LEU A 790 -0.39 -51.42 13.27
CA LEU A 790 -0.95 -52.76 13.12
C LEU A 790 -2.24 -52.97 13.94
N ARG A 791 -2.31 -52.41 15.16
CA ARG A 791 -3.53 -52.44 15.98
C ARG A 791 -4.68 -51.70 15.32
N VAL A 792 -4.44 -50.46 14.88
CA VAL A 792 -5.46 -49.63 14.23
C VAL A 792 -5.88 -50.24 12.90
N ARG A 793 -4.95 -50.77 12.11
CA ARG A 793 -5.24 -51.46 10.84
C ARG A 793 -6.06 -52.72 11.06
N LEU A 794 -5.78 -53.54 12.08
CA LEU A 794 -6.62 -54.70 12.42
C LEU A 794 -8.05 -54.27 12.78
N ALA A 795 -8.20 -53.20 13.55
CA ALA A 795 -9.50 -52.65 13.91
C ALA A 795 -10.25 -52.14 12.66
N LEU A 796 -9.57 -51.44 11.74
CA LEU A 796 -10.12 -51.03 10.45
C LEU A 796 -10.58 -52.23 9.61
N CYS A 797 -9.76 -53.29 9.48
CA CYS A 797 -10.16 -54.50 8.76
C CYS A 797 -11.41 -55.16 9.37
N SER A 798 -11.60 -55.04 10.69
CA SER A 798 -12.80 -55.56 11.37
C SER A 798 -14.06 -54.72 11.15
N ALA A 799 -13.89 -53.42 10.84
CA ALA A 799 -14.99 -52.48 10.61
C ALA A 799 -15.54 -52.50 9.18
N VAL A 800 -14.75 -52.96 8.21
CA VAL A 800 -15.18 -53.14 6.81
C VAL A 800 -16.31 -54.17 6.74
N GLN A 801 -17.30 -53.99 5.86
CA GLN A 801 -18.40 -54.95 5.69
C GLN A 801 -18.14 -55.95 4.55
N ASN A 802 -17.52 -55.51 3.46
CA ASN A 802 -17.28 -56.30 2.26
C ASN A 802 -16.22 -57.41 2.47
N TYR A 803 -16.53 -58.64 2.07
CA TYR A 803 -15.65 -59.80 2.22
C TYR A 803 -14.32 -59.65 1.44
N ASN A 804 -14.39 -59.15 0.19
CA ASN A 804 -13.20 -59.00 -0.64
C ASN A 804 -12.25 -57.93 -0.08
N GLU A 805 -12.79 -56.81 0.40
CA GLU A 805 -12.00 -55.75 1.03
C GLU A 805 -11.37 -56.20 2.36
N LYS A 806 -12.05 -57.04 3.16
CA LYS A 806 -11.45 -57.67 4.35
C LYS A 806 -10.25 -58.53 4.00
N LYS A 807 -10.36 -59.32 2.91
CA LYS A 807 -9.26 -60.15 2.42
C LYS A 807 -8.06 -59.30 2.01
N THR A 808 -8.31 -58.24 1.24
CA THR A 808 -7.26 -57.30 0.81
C THR A 808 -6.62 -56.61 2.03
N CYS A 809 -7.41 -56.10 2.97
CA CYS A 809 -6.91 -55.45 4.19
C CYS A 809 -5.99 -56.34 5.03
N LEU A 810 -6.33 -57.64 5.17
CA LEU A 810 -5.49 -58.61 5.87
C LEU A 810 -4.20 -58.95 5.10
N ASN A 811 -4.26 -58.99 3.76
CA ASN A 811 -3.07 -59.21 2.94
C ASN A 811 -2.12 -58.00 3.03
N ASP A 812 -2.63 -56.77 2.97
CA ASP A 812 -1.83 -55.55 3.10
C ASP A 812 -1.16 -55.47 4.49
N MET A 813 -1.83 -55.99 5.52
CA MET A 813 -1.27 -56.10 6.86
C MET A 813 -0.12 -57.13 6.92
N LYS A 814 -0.27 -58.28 6.24
CA LYS A 814 0.81 -59.29 6.11
C LYS A 814 2.02 -58.70 5.41
N GLU A 815 1.81 -58.05 4.27
CA GLU A 815 2.87 -57.42 3.50
C GLU A 815 3.59 -56.32 4.29
N HIS A 816 2.85 -55.51 5.06
CA HIS A 816 3.44 -54.50 5.92
C HIS A 816 4.38 -55.13 6.97
N VAL A 817 3.98 -56.22 7.62
CA VAL A 817 4.83 -56.92 8.59
C VAL A 817 6.07 -57.51 7.92
N THR A 818 5.93 -58.13 6.74
CA THR A 818 7.09 -58.63 5.98
C THR A 818 8.05 -57.50 5.59
N SER A 819 7.53 -56.35 5.18
CA SER A 819 8.34 -55.15 4.88
C SER A 819 9.09 -54.64 6.10
N VAL A 820 8.43 -54.58 7.27
CA VAL A 820 9.05 -54.17 8.53
C VAL A 820 10.16 -55.15 8.96
N ILE A 821 9.95 -56.46 8.81
CA ILE A 821 10.97 -57.49 9.05
C ILE A 821 12.17 -57.25 8.13
N GLY A 822 11.94 -57.04 6.83
CA GLY A 822 12.99 -56.75 5.86
C GLY A 822 13.83 -55.52 6.23
N ARG A 823 13.19 -54.43 6.68
CA ARG A 823 13.89 -53.22 7.15
C ARG A 823 14.73 -53.49 8.41
N ASN A 824 14.17 -54.18 9.40
CA ASN A 824 14.89 -54.48 10.64
C ASN A 824 16.06 -55.46 10.41
N LEU A 825 15.92 -56.44 9.51
CA LEU A 825 17.01 -57.32 9.09
C LEU A 825 18.13 -56.54 8.41
N LYS A 826 17.79 -55.55 7.57
CA LYS A 826 18.78 -54.66 6.95
C LYS A 826 19.56 -53.87 8.02
N TYR A 827 18.86 -53.27 8.99
CA TYR A 827 19.52 -52.54 10.08
C TYR A 827 20.36 -53.44 10.98
N TRP A 828 19.89 -54.67 11.26
CA TRP A 828 20.64 -55.64 12.04
C TRP A 828 21.94 -56.08 11.35
N ARG A 829 21.92 -56.25 10.01
CA ARG A 829 23.11 -56.57 9.21
C ARG A 829 24.12 -55.40 9.13
N GLN A 830 23.63 -54.16 9.23
CA GLN A 830 24.44 -52.95 9.10
C GLN A 830 24.97 -52.41 10.43
N SER A 831 24.48 -52.92 11.57
CA SER A 831 24.89 -52.42 12.88
C SER A 831 26.16 -53.10 13.39
N GLU A 832 27.13 -52.28 13.79
CA GLU A 832 28.38 -52.71 14.42
C GLU A 832 28.31 -52.71 15.95
N ASN A 833 27.27 -52.10 16.55
CA ASN A 833 27.10 -52.03 18.00
C ASN A 833 26.38 -53.30 18.51
N GLU A 834 27.06 -54.08 19.34
CA GLU A 834 26.56 -55.31 19.97
C GLU A 834 25.21 -55.12 20.69
N GLU A 835 25.05 -54.06 21.47
CA GLU A 835 23.82 -53.79 22.23
C GLU A 835 22.62 -53.49 21.31
N LEU A 836 22.85 -52.71 20.25
CA LEU A 836 21.82 -52.39 19.26
C LEU A 836 21.47 -53.62 18.43
N LYS A 837 22.48 -54.45 18.10
CA LYS A 837 22.30 -55.69 17.36
C LYS A 837 21.51 -56.72 18.17
N GLU A 838 21.74 -56.81 19.48
CA GLU A 838 20.96 -57.67 20.37
C GLU A 838 19.51 -57.16 20.52
N ALA A 839 19.31 -55.84 20.66
CA ALA A 839 17.98 -55.23 20.71
C ALA A 839 17.18 -55.47 19.41
N LEU A 840 17.81 -55.27 18.25
CA LEU A 840 17.22 -55.55 16.93
C LEU A 840 16.91 -57.04 16.75
N PHE A 841 17.77 -57.94 17.24
CA PHE A 841 17.53 -59.39 17.21
C PHE A 841 16.31 -59.77 18.04
N LYS A 842 16.19 -59.27 19.28
CA LYS A 842 15.01 -59.45 20.14
C LYS A 842 13.74 -58.93 19.46
N ARG A 843 13.79 -57.76 18.81
CA ARG A 843 12.66 -57.23 18.03
C ARG A 843 12.31 -58.15 16.86
N LEU A 844 13.29 -58.67 16.12
CA LEU A 844 13.07 -59.59 15.01
C LEU A 844 12.42 -60.90 15.47
N GLN A 845 12.78 -61.42 16.64
CA GLN A 845 12.10 -62.59 17.24
C GLN A 845 10.61 -62.29 17.46
N HIS A 846 10.27 -61.14 18.05
CA HIS A 846 8.88 -60.75 18.26
C HIS A 846 8.12 -60.51 16.94
N LEU A 847 8.77 -59.92 15.93
CA LEU A 847 8.19 -59.74 14.60
C LEU A 847 7.97 -61.09 13.88
N HIS A 848 8.85 -62.06 14.07
CA HIS A 848 8.69 -63.41 13.55
C HIS A 848 7.48 -64.11 14.18
N THR A 849 7.36 -64.08 15.51
CA THR A 849 6.19 -64.60 16.23
C THR A 849 4.91 -63.92 15.73
N LEU A 850 4.94 -62.60 15.54
CA LEU A 850 3.81 -61.86 15.00
C LEU A 850 3.44 -62.30 13.57
N SER A 851 4.44 -62.46 12.69
CA SER A 851 4.24 -62.92 11.30
C SER A 851 3.58 -64.30 11.26
N PHE A 852 3.96 -65.19 12.18
CA PHE A 852 3.33 -66.50 12.33
C PHE A 852 1.84 -66.37 12.73
N HIS A 853 1.53 -65.61 13.79
CA HIS A 853 0.15 -65.42 14.24
C HIS A 853 -0.74 -64.76 13.17
N ILE A 854 -0.23 -63.78 12.42
CA ILE A 854 -0.97 -63.14 11.33
C ILE A 854 -1.18 -64.10 10.16
N SER A 855 -0.22 -64.97 9.86
CA SER A 855 -0.33 -65.95 8.76
C SER A 855 -1.45 -66.96 9.02
N LEU A 856 -1.67 -67.32 10.28
CA LEU A 856 -2.75 -68.21 10.73
C LEU A 856 -4.11 -67.50 10.93
N PHE A 857 -4.16 -66.18 10.77
CA PHE A 857 -5.35 -65.36 10.97
C PHE A 857 -6.21 -65.31 9.70
N HIS A 858 -7.48 -65.73 9.81
CA HIS A 858 -8.43 -65.75 8.69
C HIS A 858 -9.53 -64.67 8.84
N ILE A 859 -10.26 -64.37 7.76
CA ILE A 859 -11.32 -63.33 7.71
C ILE A 859 -12.42 -63.62 8.76
N THR A 860 -12.70 -64.90 9.01
CA THR A 860 -13.66 -65.37 10.03
C THR A 860 -13.24 -65.05 11.46
N ASP A 861 -11.94 -64.84 11.69
CA ASP A 861 -11.35 -64.58 13.01
C ASP A 861 -11.43 -63.08 13.42
N LEU A 862 -11.93 -62.20 12.53
CA LEU A 862 -12.10 -60.76 12.80
C LEU A 862 -13.22 -60.44 13.81
N ASN A 863 -14.12 -61.39 14.07
CA ASN A 863 -15.25 -61.25 15.00
C ASN A 863 -14.78 -61.01 16.45
N LYS A 864 -15.62 -60.32 17.25
CA LYS A 864 -15.23 -59.79 18.58
C LYS A 864 -14.81 -60.86 19.62
N ASN A 865 -15.15 -62.14 19.45
CA ASN A 865 -14.95 -63.20 20.44
C ASN A 865 -13.99 -64.34 20.02
N CYS A 866 -13.01 -64.08 19.14
CA CYS A 866 -12.07 -65.11 18.70
C CYS A 866 -10.78 -65.14 19.57
N VAL A 867 -10.42 -66.32 20.10
CA VAL A 867 -9.18 -66.56 20.88
C VAL A 867 -7.91 -66.22 20.08
N LYS A 868 -7.95 -66.39 18.75
CA LYS A 868 -6.82 -66.02 17.88
C LYS A 868 -6.63 -64.50 17.82
N LYS A 869 -7.71 -63.72 17.91
CA LYS A 869 -7.66 -62.25 17.89
C LYS A 869 -7.07 -61.70 19.18
N THR A 870 -7.44 -62.27 20.33
CA THR A 870 -6.84 -61.89 21.63
C THR A 870 -5.36 -62.24 21.68
N SER A 871 -4.96 -63.43 21.24
CA SER A 871 -3.55 -63.84 21.15
C SER A 871 -2.71 -62.90 20.26
N LEU A 872 -3.29 -62.42 19.15
CA LEU A 872 -2.64 -61.50 18.22
C LEU A 872 -2.53 -60.07 18.80
N LEU A 873 -3.54 -59.60 19.53
CA LEU A 873 -3.48 -58.34 20.28
C LEU A 873 -2.44 -58.39 21.42
N ASP A 874 -2.29 -59.54 22.08
CA ASP A 874 -1.26 -59.76 23.09
C ASP A 874 0.13 -59.70 22.46
N THR A 875 0.32 -60.28 21.26
CA THR A 875 1.60 -60.18 20.54
C THR A 875 1.93 -58.73 20.19
N PHE A 876 0.94 -57.91 19.80
CA PHE A 876 1.16 -56.47 19.62
C PHE A 876 1.56 -55.76 20.92
N SER A 877 1.03 -56.19 22.06
CA SER A 877 1.41 -55.61 23.37
C SER A 877 2.85 -55.92 23.75
N VAL A 878 3.31 -57.14 23.47
CA VAL A 878 4.71 -57.53 23.67
C VAL A 878 5.62 -56.76 22.71
N LEU A 879 5.24 -56.68 21.43
CA LEU A 879 6.00 -55.92 20.44
C LEU A 879 6.12 -54.44 20.80
N SER A 880 5.02 -53.83 21.27
CA SER A 880 4.97 -52.42 21.69
C SER A 880 5.91 -52.13 22.86
N LYS A 881 6.03 -53.03 23.86
CA LYS A 881 6.96 -52.87 24.99
C LYS A 881 8.43 -52.92 24.57
N ASN A 882 8.73 -53.69 23.54
CA ASN A 882 10.09 -53.90 23.03
C ASN A 882 10.41 -53.08 21.78
N TRP A 883 9.53 -52.14 21.41
CA TRP A 883 9.70 -51.31 20.20
C TRP A 883 10.65 -50.14 20.43
N ASP A 884 10.58 -49.46 21.58
CA ASP A 884 11.31 -48.19 21.83
C ASP A 884 12.73 -48.34 22.38
N ILE A 885 13.23 -49.58 22.51
CA ILE A 885 14.58 -49.88 23.05
C ILE A 885 15.70 -49.28 22.15
N ASP A 886 15.42 -49.02 20.88
CA ASP A 886 16.42 -48.54 19.89
C ASP A 886 16.67 -47.02 19.88
N LEU A 887 15.73 -46.18 20.34
CA LEU A 887 15.83 -44.72 20.17
C LEU A 887 16.84 -44.09 21.15
N VAL A 888 16.95 -44.65 22.35
CA VAL A 888 17.91 -44.22 23.37
C VAL A 888 19.33 -44.61 22.97
N LEU A 889 19.52 -45.82 22.41
CA LEU A 889 20.82 -46.31 21.93
C LEU A 889 21.28 -45.63 20.63
N ARG A 890 20.35 -45.28 19.72
CA ARG A 890 20.65 -44.46 18.52
C ARG A 890 21.07 -43.02 18.85
N LYS A 891 20.44 -42.36 19.85
CA LYS A 891 20.85 -41.01 20.30
C LYS A 891 22.25 -41.01 20.93
N ASN A 892 22.60 -42.06 21.68
CA ASN A 892 23.94 -42.20 22.26
C ASN A 892 25.03 -42.48 21.21
N ALA A 893 24.72 -43.26 20.16
CA ALA A 893 25.65 -43.54 19.06
C ALA A 893 25.84 -42.35 18.08
N THR A 894 24.86 -41.44 17.97
CA THR A 894 24.99 -40.23 17.14
C THR A 894 25.69 -39.08 17.87
N GLN A 895 25.58 -39.00 19.21
CA GLN A 895 26.36 -38.06 20.01
C GLN A 895 27.85 -38.41 20.11
N SER A 896 28.23 -39.69 20.00
CA SER A 896 29.65 -40.10 19.97
C SER A 896 30.34 -39.76 18.64
N LEU A 897 29.63 -39.75 17.52
CA LEU A 897 30.15 -39.32 16.20
C LEU A 897 30.31 -37.80 16.08
N GLN A 898 29.55 -37.00 16.82
CA GLN A 898 29.73 -35.53 16.86
C GLN A 898 30.88 -35.05 17.76
N ARG A 899 31.46 -35.92 18.60
CA ARG A 899 32.66 -35.59 19.41
C ARG A 899 33.99 -35.90 18.74
N ILE A 900 33.97 -36.51 17.55
CA ILE A 900 35.19 -36.82 16.76
C ILE A 900 35.33 -35.86 15.57
N GLY A 901 34.34 -34.98 15.35
CA GLY A 901 34.41 -33.85 14.42
C GLY A 901 34.20 -32.52 15.14
N SER A 902 35.15 -32.12 15.98
CA SER A 902 35.32 -30.75 16.47
C SER A 902 36.68 -30.24 16.06
#